data_AF-A0A830FTB2-F1
#
_entry.id   AF-A0A830FTB2-F1
#
_cell.length_a   1.000
_cell.length_b   1.000
_cell.length_c   1.000
_cell.angle_alpha   90.00
_cell.angle_beta   90.00
_cell.angle_gamma   90.00
#
_symmetry.space_group_name_H-M   'P 1'
#
loop_
_entity.id
_entity.type
_entity.pdbx_description
1 polymer ?
#
loop_
_entity_poly.entity_id
_entity_poly.type
_entity_poly.pdbx_seq_one_letter_code
_entity_poly.pdbx_strand_id
1 'polypeptide(L)'
;MNVGFEAVEGGLRIDDRIESVTYEVGLDAADVEPASTEPFRVPLTRAVDVTTSELVFPTLPEIFAYRGDEVAFDVTPGGRAEADAGTYELDVSAVRLKLYVRVVDAPVTVDARGDETVVDFGAPTRVRIGVRSLHEHPAGTVTIEDTPRSLMRAVSTFGSALKTTSPERSFPTMRGHPPTIERGERFAAPDDLEPPDTGVRIEVPPRYDAVYAVSSLAYYLGATVAPGPTPRLVAGDRAFDFPYADVARSANALLRHCFVLDCVVRTEGIYPIDLAERDTVLDRVELDLAALYERPLAGRTAAYLDVPLDVTEDVFAWHLTVDVEPSIARAELLPYLVNDLPFVRSPTPDADATAAEPDPAAVSEFFRAADVDAFVRSTRADDAHATDTDTDDAGARVVSPVDVETVGHAWVGDDYPRGASKPTVESYRRQLDRRVEEDAVIDVTVVCNDPEMREEAADLYGFRDMIDFDIGTRFDLSVDETRAVLESDTDFLHFIGHITEDGIRCRDGVLDARGLDTVGADAFILNGCRSYAQGMALVEAGALGGVVTLADVYNHVATTVGRSVARLLDAGFDLHGALNVATQGVAADSHYTIVGGGGVTLCQYPFGSPKVAVVDTDDVDSDTITVSIRNYITRNVGPGIFTTSFLSDSSERYLSSPSDHFFEVSHDRFDDVLSSGRSPILVDDTLRWSDELSVSELR
;
A
#
# COMPACT_ATOMS: atom_id res chain seq x y z
N MET A 1 -22.05 -14.56 7.55
CA MET A 1 -22.35 -13.53 8.59
C MET A 1 -21.05 -13.27 9.33
N ASN A 2 -20.50 -12.09 9.12
CA ASN A 2 -19.06 -11.90 9.26
C ASN A 2 -18.67 -11.24 10.59
N VAL A 3 -19.54 -10.38 11.14
CA VAL A 3 -19.40 -9.82 12.49
C VAL A 3 -20.46 -10.42 13.42
N GLY A 4 -20.05 -10.88 14.60
CA GLY A 4 -20.88 -11.43 15.66
C GLY A 4 -20.83 -10.58 16.93
N PHE A 5 -21.90 -10.65 17.72
CA PHE A 5 -21.97 -10.07 19.05
C PHE A 5 -22.36 -11.18 20.03
N GLU A 6 -21.65 -11.28 21.15
CA GLU A 6 -21.93 -12.22 22.24
C GLU A 6 -21.87 -11.49 23.58
N ALA A 7 -22.93 -11.59 24.38
CA ALA A 7 -22.92 -11.09 25.75
C ALA A 7 -22.05 -11.99 26.63
N VAL A 8 -21.12 -11.40 27.37
CA VAL A 8 -20.22 -12.10 28.28
C VAL A 8 -20.36 -11.54 29.70
N GLU A 9 -19.79 -12.22 30.69
CA GLU A 9 -19.85 -11.73 32.08
C GLU A 9 -19.10 -10.39 32.20
N GLY A 10 -19.86 -9.31 32.40
CA GLY A 10 -19.31 -7.96 32.54
C GLY A 10 -18.91 -7.28 31.22
N GLY A 11 -19.40 -7.76 30.07
CA GLY A 11 -19.05 -7.16 28.79
C GLY A 11 -19.80 -7.64 27.56
N LEU A 12 -19.41 -7.10 26.42
CA LEU A 12 -19.84 -7.47 25.08
C LEU A 12 -18.61 -7.90 24.27
N ARG A 13 -18.62 -9.15 23.81
CA ARG A 13 -17.64 -9.66 22.86
C ARG A 13 -18.11 -9.38 21.43
N ILE A 14 -17.21 -8.85 20.63
CA ILE A 14 -17.37 -8.55 19.21
C ILE A 14 -16.41 -9.46 18.46
N ASP A 15 -16.94 -10.33 17.59
CA ASP A 15 -16.13 -11.27 16.81
C ASP A 15 -16.23 -10.92 15.32
N ASP A 16 -15.11 -10.56 14.70
CA ASP A 16 -14.96 -10.46 13.26
C ASP A 16 -14.32 -11.73 12.72
N ARG A 17 -15.12 -12.53 12.01
CA ARG A 17 -14.70 -13.82 11.45
C ARG A 17 -13.84 -13.69 10.20
N ILE A 18 -13.90 -12.55 9.50
CA ILE A 18 -13.04 -12.34 8.34
C ILE A 18 -11.64 -11.98 8.82
N GLU A 19 -11.55 -11.04 9.76
CA GLU A 19 -10.26 -10.60 10.32
C GLU A 19 -9.70 -11.56 11.38
N SER A 20 -10.48 -12.56 11.82
CA SER A 20 -10.16 -13.40 12.98
C SER A 20 -9.81 -12.58 14.23
N VAL A 21 -10.53 -11.46 14.41
CA VAL A 21 -10.36 -10.52 15.53
C VAL A 21 -11.50 -10.68 16.52
N THR A 22 -11.15 -10.78 17.80
CA THR A 22 -12.09 -10.68 18.91
C THR A 22 -11.76 -9.42 19.72
N TYR A 23 -12.76 -8.58 19.97
CA TYR A 23 -12.63 -7.38 20.80
C TYR A 23 -13.71 -7.39 21.88
N GLU A 24 -13.32 -7.12 23.13
CA GLU A 24 -14.25 -7.11 24.27
C GLU A 24 -14.41 -5.69 24.80
N VAL A 25 -15.65 -5.26 24.95
CA VAL A 25 -16.03 -3.98 25.57
C VAL A 25 -16.64 -4.29 26.93
N GLY A 26 -16.05 -3.76 28.01
CA GLY A 26 -16.62 -3.86 29.35
C GLY A 26 -17.91 -3.05 29.44
N LEU A 27 -18.96 -3.65 30.01
CA LEU A 27 -20.25 -2.99 30.24
C LEU A 27 -21.07 -3.73 31.30
N ASP A 28 -22.00 -3.03 31.94
CA ASP A 28 -22.87 -3.59 32.99
C ASP A 28 -24.25 -4.05 32.48
N ALA A 29 -24.46 -4.05 31.15
CA ALA A 29 -25.72 -4.47 30.55
C ALA A 29 -25.97 -5.98 30.69
N ALA A 30 -27.20 -6.34 31.05
CA ALA A 30 -27.62 -7.74 31.13
C ALA A 30 -28.10 -8.31 29.78
N ASP A 31 -28.59 -7.45 28.88
CA ASP A 31 -29.24 -7.83 27.63
C ASP A 31 -28.62 -7.08 26.43
N VAL A 32 -28.44 -7.79 25.32
CA VAL A 32 -27.92 -7.28 24.04
C VAL A 32 -28.96 -7.55 22.94
N GLU A 33 -29.53 -6.50 22.37
CA GLU A 33 -30.57 -6.61 21.35
C GLU A 33 -30.02 -6.22 19.96
N PRO A 34 -30.26 -7.01 18.89
CA PRO A 34 -29.92 -6.59 17.53
C PRO A 34 -30.58 -5.26 17.16
N ALA A 35 -29.83 -4.37 16.50
CA ALA A 35 -30.29 -3.03 16.14
C ALA A 35 -29.97 -2.66 14.69
N SER A 36 -30.68 -1.67 14.16
CA SER A 36 -30.43 -1.11 12.81
C SER A 36 -29.18 -0.23 12.81
N THR A 37 -28.38 -0.34 11.75
CA THR A 37 -27.22 0.54 11.49
C THR A 37 -27.61 1.86 10.83
N GLU A 38 -28.84 2.00 10.32
CA GLU A 38 -29.30 3.21 9.61
C GLU A 38 -29.14 4.53 10.37
N PRO A 39 -29.22 4.57 11.72
CA PRO A 39 -29.04 5.85 12.43
C PRO A 39 -27.60 6.34 12.51
N PHE A 40 -26.60 5.53 12.16
CA PHE A 40 -25.20 5.97 12.13
C PHE A 40 -24.92 6.78 10.87
N ARG A 41 -24.04 7.77 10.96
CA ARG A 41 -23.63 8.57 9.78
C ARG A 41 -22.78 7.75 8.81
N VAL A 42 -22.06 6.77 9.33
CA VAL A 42 -21.14 5.91 8.58
C VAL A 42 -21.78 4.57 8.21
N PRO A 43 -21.44 3.98 7.04
CA PRO A 43 -21.82 2.62 6.71
C PRO A 43 -21.26 1.64 7.75
N LEU A 44 -22.15 0.93 8.45
CA LEU A 44 -21.79 -0.13 9.40
C LEU A 44 -22.41 -1.47 8.99
N THR A 45 -21.74 -2.55 9.35
CA THR A 45 -22.19 -3.91 9.01
C THR A 45 -23.31 -4.37 9.92
N ARG A 46 -23.17 -4.14 11.23
CA ARG A 46 -24.15 -4.56 12.25
C ARG A 46 -24.16 -3.60 13.43
N ALA A 47 -25.28 -3.59 14.16
CA ALA A 47 -25.39 -2.88 15.42
C ALA A 47 -26.19 -3.67 16.45
N VAL A 48 -25.96 -3.35 17.72
CA VAL A 48 -26.74 -3.82 18.86
C VAL A 48 -27.11 -2.64 19.76
N ASP A 49 -28.24 -2.75 20.44
CA ASP A 49 -28.63 -1.87 21.53
C ASP A 49 -28.37 -2.56 22.87
N VAL A 50 -27.75 -1.82 23.79
CA VAL A 50 -27.50 -2.23 25.18
C VAL A 50 -27.99 -1.12 26.11
N THR A 51 -28.35 -1.48 27.36
CA THR A 51 -28.63 -0.48 28.40
C THR A 51 -27.56 -0.55 29.47
N THR A 52 -26.73 0.47 29.57
CA THR A 52 -25.54 0.48 30.44
C THR A 52 -25.25 1.88 30.98
N SER A 53 -24.58 1.98 32.14
CA SER A 53 -24.10 3.28 32.64
C SER A 53 -22.75 3.70 32.06
N GLU A 54 -21.93 2.74 31.62
CA GLU A 54 -20.59 3.00 31.10
C GLU A 54 -20.16 1.95 30.06
N LEU A 55 -19.27 2.34 29.15
CA LEU A 55 -18.49 1.43 28.33
C LEU A 55 -17.02 1.53 28.73
N VAL A 56 -16.35 0.40 28.87
CA VAL A 56 -14.92 0.32 29.21
C VAL A 56 -14.18 -0.34 28.06
N PHE A 57 -13.29 0.40 27.44
CA PHE A 57 -12.39 -0.10 26.40
C PHE A 57 -11.06 -0.52 27.04
N PRO A 58 -10.59 -1.76 26.81
CA PRO A 58 -9.34 -2.28 27.39
C PRO A 58 -8.09 -1.76 26.66
N THR A 59 -8.21 -0.60 26.02
CA THR A 59 -7.18 0.07 25.23
C THR A 59 -7.29 1.59 25.47
N LEU A 60 -6.34 2.35 24.93
CA LEU A 60 -6.37 3.81 24.92
C LEU A 60 -6.72 4.32 23.50
N PRO A 61 -7.92 4.04 22.97
CA PRO A 61 -8.29 4.54 21.66
C PRO A 61 -8.39 6.06 21.68
N GLU A 62 -8.06 6.68 20.56
CA GLU A 62 -8.52 8.04 20.31
C GLU A 62 -10.03 8.00 20.05
N ILE A 63 -10.79 8.88 20.71
CA ILE A 63 -12.24 8.95 20.57
C ILE A 63 -12.64 10.31 20.03
N PHE A 64 -13.31 10.33 18.88
CA PHE A 64 -13.94 11.54 18.32
C PHE A 64 -15.44 11.51 18.58
N ALA A 65 -15.97 12.50 19.29
CA ALA A 65 -17.38 12.61 19.58
C ALA A 65 -18.05 13.60 18.62
N TYR A 66 -18.96 13.10 17.78
CA TYR A 66 -19.69 13.92 16.81
C TYR A 66 -21.08 14.30 17.31
N ARG A 67 -21.48 15.55 17.06
CA ARG A 67 -22.84 16.05 17.25
C ARG A 67 -23.40 16.55 15.92
N GLY A 68 -24.13 15.67 15.24
CA GLY A 68 -24.43 15.90 13.81
C GLY A 68 -23.14 15.72 13.01
N ASP A 69 -22.80 16.71 12.18
CA ASP A 69 -21.61 16.66 11.31
C ASP A 69 -20.36 17.25 11.97
N GLU A 70 -20.51 17.96 13.08
CA GLU A 70 -19.42 18.63 13.80
C GLU A 70 -18.79 17.74 14.87
N VAL A 71 -17.46 17.82 15.01
CA VAL A 71 -16.73 17.24 16.15
C VAL A 71 -17.02 18.12 17.37
N ALA A 72 -17.70 17.56 18.38
CA ALA A 72 -17.98 18.23 19.63
C ALA A 72 -16.76 18.26 20.55
N PHE A 73 -16.02 17.16 20.59
CA PHE A 73 -14.73 17.02 21.29
C PHE A 73 -14.02 15.75 20.80
N ASP A 74 -12.73 15.68 21.05
CA ASP A 74 -11.89 14.50 20.89
C ASP A 74 -11.12 14.19 22.18
N VAL A 75 -10.73 12.93 22.36
CA VAL A 75 -9.91 12.48 23.50
C VAL A 75 -8.79 11.59 22.98
N THR A 76 -7.56 12.06 23.15
CA THR A 76 -6.33 11.29 22.93
C THR A 76 -5.96 10.48 24.17
N PRO A 77 -5.04 9.49 24.07
CA PRO A 77 -4.54 8.76 25.23
C PRO A 77 -4.11 9.67 26.40
N GLY A 78 -4.62 9.40 27.61
CA GLY A 78 -4.38 10.21 28.80
C GLY A 78 -5.22 11.50 28.91
N GLY A 79 -6.08 11.76 27.93
CA GLY A 79 -7.00 12.89 27.92
C GLY A 79 -8.34 12.62 28.61
N ARG A 80 -9.11 13.70 28.81
CA ARG A 80 -10.48 13.64 29.33
C ARG A 80 -11.32 14.77 28.77
N ALA A 81 -12.56 14.46 28.41
CA ALA A 81 -13.55 15.43 27.97
C ALA A 81 -14.95 15.09 28.51
N GLU A 82 -15.81 16.10 28.62
CA GLU A 82 -17.20 15.96 29.04
C GLU A 82 -18.12 16.81 28.18
N ALA A 83 -19.32 16.31 27.93
CA ALA A 83 -20.36 17.01 27.19
C ALA A 83 -21.73 16.82 27.84
N ASP A 84 -22.52 17.90 27.83
CA ASP A 84 -23.90 17.93 28.33
C ASP A 84 -24.83 17.00 27.53
N ALA A 85 -26.06 16.82 28.02
CA ALA A 85 -27.06 15.99 27.36
C ALA A 85 -27.26 16.36 25.88
N GLY A 86 -27.11 15.37 25.01
CA GLY A 86 -27.18 15.52 23.57
C GLY A 86 -27.26 14.20 22.83
N THR A 87 -27.30 14.25 21.50
CA THR A 87 -27.14 13.06 20.66
C THR A 87 -25.71 13.05 20.14
N TYR A 88 -24.97 12.00 20.50
CA TYR A 88 -23.57 11.86 20.15
C TYR A 88 -23.33 10.56 19.40
N GLU A 89 -22.40 10.61 18.47
CA GLU A 89 -21.83 9.44 17.79
C GLU A 89 -20.33 9.45 18.02
N LEU A 90 -19.82 8.48 18.76
CA LEU A 90 -18.43 8.34 19.13
C LEU A 90 -17.75 7.41 18.13
N ASP A 91 -16.73 7.90 17.44
CA ASP A 91 -15.80 7.11 16.64
C ASP A 91 -14.69 6.61 17.56
N VAL A 92 -14.65 5.31 17.81
CA VAL A 92 -13.64 4.68 18.67
C VAL A 92 -12.53 4.16 17.74
N SER A 93 -11.47 4.95 17.62
CA SER A 93 -10.33 4.65 16.75
C SER A 93 -9.37 3.64 17.39
N ALA A 94 -8.35 3.18 16.66
CA ALA A 94 -7.31 2.26 17.17
C ALA A 94 -7.82 0.89 17.69
N VAL A 95 -8.92 0.39 17.12
CA VAL A 95 -9.31 -1.02 17.21
C VAL A 95 -9.24 -1.63 15.81
N ARG A 96 -8.92 -2.92 15.65
CA ARG A 96 -8.84 -3.62 14.34
C ARG A 96 -10.21 -3.84 13.68
N LEU A 97 -11.14 -2.92 13.94
CA LEU A 97 -12.54 -2.87 13.53
C LEU A 97 -12.90 -1.38 13.41
N LYS A 98 -13.97 -1.04 12.68
CA LYS A 98 -14.58 0.29 12.79
C LYS A 98 -15.70 0.22 13.82
N LEU A 99 -15.48 0.82 14.99
CA LEU A 99 -16.38 0.77 16.14
C LEU A 99 -16.99 2.15 16.39
N TYR A 100 -18.31 2.21 16.41
CA TYR A 100 -19.06 3.44 16.68
C TYR A 100 -20.06 3.24 17.81
N VAL A 101 -20.18 4.25 18.66
CA VAL A 101 -21.13 4.25 19.77
C VAL A 101 -22.07 5.43 19.60
N ARG A 102 -23.37 5.17 19.48
CA ARG A 102 -24.39 6.21 19.37
C ARG A 102 -25.25 6.25 20.62
N VAL A 103 -25.43 7.45 21.16
CA VAL A 103 -26.27 7.72 22.32
C VAL A 103 -27.19 8.92 22.04
N VAL A 104 -28.40 8.91 22.59
CA VAL A 104 -29.43 9.92 22.34
C VAL A 104 -29.87 10.55 23.66
N ASP A 105 -29.84 11.87 23.72
CA ASP A 105 -30.30 12.70 24.86
C ASP A 105 -29.63 12.32 26.19
N ALA A 106 -28.31 12.09 26.17
CA ALA A 106 -27.54 11.72 27.35
C ALA A 106 -26.24 12.55 27.45
N PRO A 107 -25.75 12.85 28.67
CA PRO A 107 -24.41 13.38 28.85
C PRO A 107 -23.38 12.31 28.50
N VAL A 108 -22.19 12.73 28.10
CA VAL A 108 -21.07 11.83 27.79
C VAL A 108 -19.82 12.36 28.47
N THR A 109 -19.15 11.51 29.25
CA THR A 109 -17.81 11.77 29.77
C THR A 109 -16.88 10.70 29.23
N VAL A 110 -15.77 11.10 28.60
CA VAL A 110 -14.73 10.19 28.13
C VAL A 110 -13.47 10.45 28.96
N ASP A 111 -12.95 9.42 29.61
CA ASP A 111 -11.78 9.48 30.50
C ASP A 111 -10.80 8.36 30.12
N ALA A 112 -9.70 8.73 29.45
CA ALA A 112 -8.62 7.81 29.11
C ALA A 112 -7.62 7.78 30.28
N ARG A 113 -7.68 6.71 31.08
CA ARG A 113 -6.95 6.62 32.35
C ARG A 113 -6.27 5.26 32.51
N GLY A 114 -5.02 5.27 32.98
CA GLY A 114 -4.25 4.04 33.11
C GLY A 114 -4.05 3.38 31.74
N ASP A 115 -4.56 2.18 31.59
CA ASP A 115 -4.55 1.35 30.38
C ASP A 115 -5.95 1.16 29.76
N GLU A 116 -6.95 1.88 30.25
CA GLU A 116 -8.34 1.79 29.82
C GLU A 116 -8.92 3.16 29.40
N THR A 117 -9.95 3.14 28.56
CA THR A 117 -10.76 4.33 28.27
C THR A 117 -12.21 4.07 28.67
N VAL A 118 -12.74 4.94 29.52
CA VAL A 118 -14.10 4.82 30.06
C VAL A 118 -14.99 5.89 29.45
N VAL A 119 -16.13 5.46 28.91
CA VAL A 119 -17.21 6.33 28.42
C VAL A 119 -18.40 6.21 29.37
N ASP A 120 -18.65 7.24 30.16
CA ASP A 120 -19.69 7.30 31.20
C ASP A 120 -20.89 8.14 30.70
N PHE A 121 -22.12 7.61 30.89
CA PHE A 121 -23.38 8.25 30.49
C PHE A 121 -24.18 8.85 31.66
N GLY A 122 -23.64 8.84 32.86
CA GLY A 122 -24.18 9.36 34.13
C GLY A 122 -25.27 8.50 34.77
N ALA A 123 -25.99 7.70 33.98
CA ALA A 123 -27.02 6.78 34.41
C ALA A 123 -27.21 5.66 33.36
N PRO A 124 -27.85 4.53 33.72
CA PRO A 124 -28.19 3.49 32.76
C PRO A 124 -28.96 4.04 31.56
N THR A 125 -28.32 4.00 30.39
CA THR A 125 -28.77 4.65 29.15
C THR A 125 -28.80 3.64 28.01
N ARG A 126 -29.77 3.76 27.10
CA ARG A 126 -29.80 2.94 25.88
C ARG A 126 -28.73 3.46 24.92
N VAL A 127 -27.75 2.62 24.64
CA VAL A 127 -26.61 2.92 23.79
C VAL A 127 -26.63 1.95 22.62
N ARG A 128 -26.39 2.47 21.41
CA ARG A 128 -26.25 1.65 20.22
C ARG A 128 -24.78 1.50 19.87
N ILE A 129 -24.32 0.27 19.77
CA ILE A 129 -22.95 -0.07 19.39
C ILE A 129 -23.00 -0.62 17.97
N GLY A 130 -22.31 0.04 17.05
CA GLY A 130 -22.23 -0.33 15.64
C GLY A 130 -20.81 -0.72 15.24
N VAL A 131 -20.68 -1.75 14.41
CA VAL A 131 -19.39 -2.30 14.00
C VAL A 131 -19.35 -2.53 12.51
N ARG A 132 -18.20 -2.22 11.89
CA ARG A 132 -17.83 -2.66 10.55
C ARG A 132 -16.46 -3.33 10.56
N SER A 133 -16.38 -4.47 9.89
CA SER A 133 -15.14 -5.16 9.55
C SER A 133 -14.29 -4.33 8.59
N LEU A 134 -12.99 -4.22 8.83
CA LEU A 134 -12.06 -3.64 7.86
C LEU A 134 -12.04 -4.45 6.56
N HIS A 135 -12.29 -5.77 6.65
CA HIS A 135 -12.35 -6.69 5.52
C HIS A 135 -11.04 -6.68 4.73
N GLU A 136 -9.90 -6.72 5.41
CA GLU A 136 -8.56 -6.79 4.82
C GLU A 136 -8.23 -8.21 4.36
N HIS A 137 -8.96 -9.21 4.88
CA HIS A 137 -8.88 -10.61 4.48
C HIS A 137 -10.00 -11.00 3.49
N PRO A 138 -9.78 -11.94 2.57
CA PRO A 138 -10.82 -12.44 1.67
C PRO A 138 -11.98 -13.11 2.43
N ALA A 139 -13.23 -12.73 2.15
CA ALA A 139 -14.41 -13.37 2.75
C ALA A 139 -14.65 -14.83 2.31
N GLY A 140 -14.00 -15.30 1.24
CA GLY A 140 -14.13 -16.67 0.76
C GLY A 140 -13.45 -16.89 -0.59
N THR A 141 -13.60 -18.10 -1.13
CA THR A 141 -12.94 -18.56 -2.38
C THR A 141 -13.95 -18.86 -3.46
N VAL A 142 -13.68 -18.41 -4.69
CA VAL A 142 -14.43 -18.76 -5.91
C VAL A 142 -13.63 -19.76 -6.73
N THR A 143 -14.20 -20.93 -6.97
CA THR A 143 -13.64 -21.94 -7.87
C THR A 143 -14.01 -21.59 -9.32
N ILE A 144 -13.04 -21.61 -10.24
CA ILE A 144 -13.25 -21.33 -11.67
C ILE A 144 -12.76 -22.43 -12.59
N GLU A 145 -13.43 -22.57 -13.73
CA GLU A 145 -12.95 -23.35 -14.87
C GLU A 145 -11.87 -22.59 -15.65
N ASP A 146 -11.10 -23.32 -16.47
CA ASP A 146 -10.06 -22.76 -17.35
C ASP A 146 -10.65 -22.07 -18.59
N THR A 147 -11.53 -21.09 -18.40
CA THR A 147 -12.14 -20.31 -19.48
C THR A 147 -12.24 -18.82 -19.14
N PRO A 148 -12.10 -17.91 -20.12
CA PRO A 148 -12.28 -16.48 -19.89
C PRO A 148 -13.67 -16.14 -19.32
N ARG A 149 -14.70 -16.90 -19.69
CA ARG A 149 -16.07 -16.71 -19.18
C ARG A 149 -16.19 -17.06 -17.70
N SER A 150 -15.46 -18.07 -17.23
CA SER A 150 -15.41 -18.38 -15.80
C SER A 150 -14.67 -17.29 -15.03
N LEU A 151 -13.58 -16.75 -15.58
CA LEU A 151 -12.87 -15.62 -14.99
C LEU A 151 -13.74 -14.36 -14.93
N MET A 152 -14.53 -14.05 -15.97
CA MET A 152 -15.51 -12.96 -15.95
C MET A 152 -16.50 -13.08 -14.79
N ARG A 153 -17.00 -14.31 -14.54
CA ARG A 153 -17.92 -14.58 -13.44
C ARG A 153 -17.26 -14.38 -12.07
N ALA A 154 -16.00 -14.80 -11.92
CA ALA A 154 -15.26 -14.56 -10.68
C ALA A 154 -14.96 -13.08 -10.46
N VAL A 155 -14.51 -12.34 -11.47
CA VAL A 155 -14.29 -10.88 -11.34
C VAL A 155 -15.60 -10.16 -10.97
N SER A 156 -16.75 -10.65 -11.45
CA SER A 156 -18.06 -10.09 -11.08
C SER A 156 -18.39 -10.24 -9.60
N THR A 157 -17.79 -11.20 -8.88
CA THR A 157 -18.01 -11.36 -7.43
C THR A 157 -17.17 -10.39 -6.61
N PHE A 158 -16.15 -9.74 -7.18
CA PHE A 158 -15.26 -8.83 -6.43
C PHE A 158 -16.01 -7.68 -5.76
N GLY A 159 -17.11 -7.24 -6.37
CA GLY A 159 -17.98 -6.20 -5.80
C GLY A 159 -18.65 -6.58 -4.47
N SER A 160 -18.73 -7.87 -4.10
CA SER A 160 -19.29 -8.31 -2.81
C SER A 160 -18.51 -7.79 -1.61
N ALA A 161 -17.26 -7.38 -1.83
CA ALA A 161 -16.39 -6.84 -0.80
C ALA A 161 -16.59 -5.34 -0.51
N LEU A 162 -17.32 -4.62 -1.38
CA LEU A 162 -17.64 -3.20 -1.19
C LEU A 162 -18.55 -2.99 0.02
N LYS A 163 -18.23 -1.99 0.85
CA LYS A 163 -19.01 -1.64 2.06
C LYS A 163 -20.15 -0.67 1.78
N THR A 164 -20.08 0.02 0.64
CA THR A 164 -21.08 0.97 0.20
C THR A 164 -21.05 1.11 -1.32
N THR A 165 -22.17 1.56 -1.89
CA THR A 165 -22.26 1.99 -3.30
C THR A 165 -22.26 3.52 -3.43
N SER A 166 -22.13 4.26 -2.33
CA SER A 166 -21.98 5.71 -2.30
C SER A 166 -20.57 6.15 -2.75
N PRO A 167 -20.33 7.45 -2.96
CA PRO A 167 -19.00 7.99 -3.30
C PRO A 167 -17.91 7.65 -2.29
N GLU A 168 -18.26 7.39 -1.02
CA GLU A 168 -17.33 6.97 0.03
C GLU A 168 -16.62 5.65 -0.27
N ARG A 169 -17.06 4.86 -1.26
CA ARG A 169 -16.28 3.71 -1.75
C ARG A 169 -14.90 4.10 -2.30
N SER A 170 -14.65 5.38 -2.54
CA SER A 170 -13.31 5.92 -2.81
C SER A 170 -12.37 5.90 -1.59
N PHE A 171 -12.87 5.71 -0.36
CA PHE A 171 -12.01 5.39 0.79
C PHE A 171 -11.59 3.91 0.76
N PRO A 172 -10.32 3.60 1.07
CA PRO A 172 -9.84 2.21 1.10
C PRO A 172 -10.60 1.34 2.10
N THR A 173 -10.91 1.85 3.30
CA THR A 173 -11.69 1.11 4.32
C THR A 173 -13.16 0.84 3.93
N MET A 174 -13.60 1.33 2.76
CA MET A 174 -14.92 1.05 2.18
C MET A 174 -14.86 0.03 1.04
N ARG A 175 -13.66 -0.46 0.71
CA ARG A 175 -13.38 -1.49 -0.29
C ARG A 175 -12.63 -2.62 0.40
N GLY A 176 -13.36 -3.64 0.82
CA GLY A 176 -12.72 -4.82 1.42
C GLY A 176 -12.04 -5.70 0.37
N HIS A 177 -11.25 -6.65 0.83
CA HIS A 177 -10.51 -7.58 -0.01
C HIS A 177 -11.45 -8.42 -0.87
N PRO A 178 -11.20 -8.51 -2.20
CA PRO A 178 -11.96 -9.38 -3.07
C PRO A 178 -11.86 -10.87 -2.65
N PRO A 179 -12.86 -11.70 -2.93
CA PRO A 179 -12.76 -13.13 -2.69
C PRO A 179 -11.62 -13.75 -3.51
N THR A 180 -10.95 -14.75 -2.95
CA THR A 180 -9.87 -15.46 -3.63
C THR A 180 -10.40 -16.28 -4.80
N ILE A 181 -9.50 -16.66 -5.70
CA ILE A 181 -9.81 -17.52 -6.84
C ILE A 181 -8.98 -18.78 -6.72
N GLU A 182 -9.60 -19.93 -6.97
CA GLU A 182 -8.91 -21.21 -7.16
C GLU A 182 -9.38 -21.86 -8.47
N ARG A 183 -8.51 -22.65 -9.10
CA ARG A 183 -8.87 -23.39 -10.32
C ARG A 183 -9.50 -24.74 -9.97
N GLY A 184 -10.54 -25.11 -10.72
CA GLY A 184 -11.23 -26.39 -10.56
C GLY A 184 -12.01 -26.82 -11.79
N GLU A 185 -12.73 -27.94 -11.68
CA GLU A 185 -13.44 -28.54 -12.82
C GLU A 185 -14.73 -27.80 -13.22
N ARG A 186 -15.29 -26.99 -12.31
CA ARG A 186 -16.56 -26.28 -12.51
C ARG A 186 -16.56 -24.99 -11.70
N PHE A 187 -17.28 -23.99 -12.18
CA PHE A 187 -17.51 -22.78 -11.40
C PHE A 187 -18.31 -23.07 -10.12
N ALA A 188 -17.82 -22.58 -8.98
CA ALA A 188 -18.54 -22.58 -7.71
C ALA A 188 -18.19 -21.31 -6.92
N ALA A 189 -19.21 -20.66 -6.35
CA ALA A 189 -19.03 -19.53 -5.43
C ALA A 189 -19.93 -19.76 -4.21
N PRO A 190 -19.47 -19.45 -2.99
CA PRO A 190 -20.30 -19.33 -1.80
C PRO A 190 -21.50 -18.40 -2.00
N ASP A 191 -22.63 -18.71 -1.34
CA ASP A 191 -23.88 -17.95 -1.46
C ASP A 191 -23.75 -16.48 -1.02
N ASP A 192 -22.79 -16.16 -0.16
CA ASP A 192 -22.48 -14.81 0.30
C ASP A 192 -21.51 -14.03 -0.60
N LEU A 193 -21.05 -14.64 -1.71
CA LEU A 193 -20.19 -14.02 -2.71
C LEU A 193 -20.89 -13.77 -4.05
N GLU A 194 -22.22 -13.60 -4.04
CA GLU A 194 -22.96 -13.24 -5.25
C GLU A 194 -22.54 -11.85 -5.78
N PRO A 195 -22.45 -11.66 -7.12
CA PRO A 195 -22.24 -10.35 -7.72
C PRO A 195 -23.32 -9.36 -7.26
N PRO A 196 -22.96 -8.16 -6.77
CA PRO A 196 -23.94 -7.18 -6.34
C PRO A 196 -24.75 -6.64 -7.52
N ASP A 197 -26.05 -6.41 -7.31
CA ASP A 197 -26.91 -5.76 -8.30
C ASP A 197 -26.72 -4.24 -8.26
N THR A 198 -25.62 -3.77 -8.84
CA THR A 198 -25.27 -2.34 -8.91
C THR A 198 -25.91 -1.61 -10.10
N GLY A 199 -26.50 -2.35 -11.04
CA GLY A 199 -26.92 -1.84 -12.34
C GLY A 199 -25.76 -1.44 -13.27
N VAL A 200 -24.51 -1.79 -12.92
CA VAL A 200 -23.32 -1.53 -13.74
C VAL A 200 -22.79 -2.83 -14.34
N ARG A 201 -22.46 -2.80 -15.63
CA ARG A 201 -21.98 -3.97 -16.38
C ARG A 201 -20.92 -3.58 -17.39
N ILE A 202 -19.83 -4.33 -17.43
CA ILE A 202 -18.73 -4.14 -18.38
C ILE A 202 -18.80 -5.26 -19.42
N GLU A 203 -18.97 -4.91 -20.69
CA GLU A 203 -18.91 -5.86 -21.80
C GLU A 203 -17.52 -5.86 -22.40
N VAL A 204 -16.85 -7.01 -22.44
CA VAL A 204 -15.56 -7.19 -23.16
C VAL A 204 -15.50 -8.52 -23.89
N PRO A 205 -14.63 -8.66 -24.91
CA PRO A 205 -14.40 -9.96 -25.55
C PRO A 205 -13.95 -11.01 -24.52
N PRO A 206 -14.39 -12.28 -24.64
CA PRO A 206 -14.01 -13.35 -23.72
C PRO A 206 -12.58 -13.81 -23.98
N ARG A 207 -11.60 -12.96 -23.65
CA ARG A 207 -10.15 -13.18 -23.73
C ARG A 207 -9.52 -12.79 -22.40
N TYR A 208 -8.48 -13.51 -21.95
CA TYR A 208 -7.89 -13.29 -20.63
C TYR A 208 -7.36 -11.87 -20.44
N ASP A 209 -6.61 -11.34 -21.42
CA ASP A 209 -6.10 -9.96 -21.40
C ASP A 209 -7.22 -8.93 -21.20
N ALA A 210 -8.35 -9.10 -21.88
CA ALA A 210 -9.47 -8.18 -21.76
C ALA A 210 -10.18 -8.27 -20.38
N VAL A 211 -10.21 -9.46 -19.77
CA VAL A 211 -10.80 -9.65 -18.44
C VAL A 211 -9.89 -9.12 -17.34
N TYR A 212 -8.56 -9.34 -17.44
CA TYR A 212 -7.57 -8.74 -16.55
C TYR A 212 -7.60 -7.21 -16.63
N ALA A 213 -7.63 -6.65 -17.84
CA ALA A 213 -7.67 -5.20 -18.05
C ALA A 213 -8.83 -4.49 -17.33
N VAL A 214 -10.01 -5.12 -17.22
CA VAL A 214 -11.18 -4.50 -16.60
C VAL A 214 -11.36 -4.85 -15.13
N SER A 215 -10.47 -5.64 -14.52
CA SER A 215 -10.71 -6.22 -13.19
C SER A 215 -10.78 -5.16 -12.08
N SER A 216 -9.85 -4.19 -12.06
CA SER A 216 -9.86 -3.10 -11.07
C SER A 216 -11.08 -2.18 -11.24
N LEU A 217 -11.45 -1.86 -12.49
CA LEU A 217 -12.66 -1.08 -12.78
C LEU A 217 -13.93 -1.83 -12.35
N ALA A 218 -14.01 -3.13 -12.64
CA ALA A 218 -15.14 -3.98 -12.27
C ALA A 218 -15.28 -4.07 -10.74
N TYR A 219 -14.17 -4.26 -10.02
CA TYR A 219 -14.15 -4.25 -8.57
C TYR A 219 -14.61 -2.90 -8.01
N TYR A 220 -14.06 -1.79 -8.49
CA TYR A 220 -14.40 -0.44 -8.00
C TYR A 220 -15.88 -0.06 -8.18
N LEU A 221 -16.48 -0.49 -9.29
CA LEU A 221 -17.88 -0.22 -9.62
C LEU A 221 -18.84 -1.32 -9.14
N GLY A 222 -18.32 -2.40 -8.55
CA GLY A 222 -19.11 -3.61 -8.29
C GLY A 222 -19.84 -4.08 -9.56
N ALA A 223 -19.18 -4.02 -10.70
CA ALA A 223 -19.79 -4.25 -12.01
C ALA A 223 -19.80 -5.73 -12.38
N THR A 224 -20.87 -6.17 -13.04
CA THR A 224 -20.88 -7.47 -13.70
C THR A 224 -20.00 -7.43 -14.94
N VAL A 225 -19.04 -8.35 -15.08
CA VAL A 225 -18.27 -8.53 -16.31
C VAL A 225 -18.97 -9.55 -17.21
N ALA A 226 -19.33 -9.11 -18.42
CA ALA A 226 -20.10 -9.90 -19.36
C ALA A 226 -19.37 -10.01 -20.72
N PRO A 227 -19.60 -11.10 -21.45
CA PRO A 227 -19.07 -11.27 -22.80
C PRO A 227 -19.75 -10.30 -23.78
N GLY A 228 -18.98 -9.51 -24.52
CA GLY A 228 -19.46 -8.65 -25.60
C GLY A 228 -18.42 -8.48 -26.71
N PRO A 229 -18.83 -8.33 -27.98
CA PRO A 229 -17.88 -8.20 -29.10
C PRO A 229 -17.21 -6.82 -29.15
N THR A 230 -17.83 -5.80 -28.55
CA THR A 230 -17.34 -4.42 -28.50
C THR A 230 -17.18 -4.02 -27.04
N PRO A 231 -15.97 -3.60 -26.62
CA PRO A 231 -15.74 -3.11 -25.26
C PRO A 231 -16.61 -1.89 -24.93
N ARG A 232 -17.42 -2.00 -23.87
CA ARG A 232 -18.26 -0.89 -23.39
C ARG A 232 -18.64 -1.03 -21.92
N LEU A 233 -18.97 0.10 -21.30
CA LEU A 233 -19.53 0.18 -19.95
C LEU A 233 -21.02 0.50 -20.05
N VAL A 234 -21.85 -0.31 -19.40
CA VAL A 234 -23.29 -0.14 -19.31
C VAL A 234 -23.65 0.26 -17.89
N ALA A 235 -24.29 1.42 -17.73
CA ALA A 235 -24.70 1.97 -16.45
C ALA A 235 -26.20 2.26 -16.50
N GLY A 236 -27.00 1.40 -15.84
CA GLY A 236 -28.44 1.42 -15.94
C GLY A 236 -28.91 1.05 -17.35
N ASP A 237 -29.65 1.94 -17.99
CA ASP A 237 -30.17 1.79 -19.36
C ASP A 237 -29.24 2.38 -20.44
N ARG A 238 -28.11 2.96 -20.04
CA ARG A 238 -27.17 3.65 -20.93
C ARG A 238 -25.92 2.81 -21.18
N ALA A 239 -25.41 2.87 -22.42
CA ALA A 239 -24.19 2.18 -22.84
C ALA A 239 -23.18 3.19 -23.39
N PHE A 240 -21.93 3.05 -22.97
CA PHE A 240 -20.81 3.94 -23.32
C PHE A 240 -19.68 3.09 -23.90
N ASP A 241 -19.36 3.32 -25.18
CA ASP A 241 -18.23 2.65 -25.81
C ASP A 241 -16.91 3.05 -25.13
N PHE A 242 -15.96 2.13 -25.09
CA PHE A 242 -14.64 2.42 -24.53
C PHE A 242 -13.94 3.54 -25.33
N PRO A 243 -13.31 4.52 -24.64
CA PRO A 243 -12.74 5.71 -25.28
C PRO A 243 -11.57 5.41 -26.22
N TYR A 244 -10.86 4.30 -25.99
CA TYR A 244 -9.72 3.88 -26.78
C TYR A 244 -9.92 2.46 -27.33
N ALA A 245 -9.28 2.17 -28.46
CA ALA A 245 -9.29 0.81 -29.04
C ALA A 245 -8.64 -0.22 -28.10
N ASP A 246 -7.64 0.21 -27.32
CA ASP A 246 -7.02 -0.60 -26.29
C ASP A 246 -7.91 -0.69 -25.04
N VAL A 247 -8.18 -1.93 -24.61
CA VAL A 247 -9.11 -2.22 -23.50
C VAL A 247 -8.50 -1.79 -22.17
N ALA A 248 -7.21 -2.02 -21.95
CA ALA A 248 -6.53 -1.67 -20.70
C ALA A 248 -6.47 -0.15 -20.52
N ARG A 249 -6.03 0.59 -21.54
CA ARG A 249 -6.00 2.06 -21.52
C ARG A 249 -7.38 2.64 -21.23
N SER A 250 -8.43 2.08 -21.84
CA SER A 250 -9.81 2.50 -21.59
C SER A 250 -10.26 2.20 -20.17
N ALA A 251 -10.06 0.97 -19.68
CA ALA A 251 -10.46 0.59 -18.34
C ALA A 251 -9.74 1.41 -17.26
N ASN A 252 -8.44 1.65 -17.43
CA ASN A 252 -7.61 2.44 -16.52
C ASN A 252 -8.02 3.91 -16.50
N ALA A 253 -8.30 4.50 -17.68
CA ALA A 253 -8.81 5.88 -17.76
C ALA A 253 -10.19 6.02 -17.10
N LEU A 254 -11.10 5.07 -17.35
CA LEU A 254 -12.43 5.06 -16.73
C LEU A 254 -12.36 4.85 -15.21
N LEU A 255 -11.43 4.02 -14.73
CA LEU A 255 -11.19 3.80 -13.30
C LEU A 255 -10.75 5.10 -12.63
N ARG A 256 -9.69 5.75 -13.15
CA ARG A 256 -9.21 7.04 -12.65
C ARG A 256 -10.34 8.07 -12.65
N HIS A 257 -11.07 8.18 -13.76
CA HIS A 257 -12.13 9.17 -13.92
C HIS A 257 -13.26 9.01 -12.90
N CYS A 258 -13.80 7.80 -12.75
CA CYS A 258 -14.85 7.54 -11.77
C CYS A 258 -14.34 7.73 -10.35
N PHE A 259 -13.10 7.30 -10.08
CA PHE A 259 -12.47 7.41 -8.77
C PHE A 259 -12.27 8.86 -8.33
N VAL A 260 -11.67 9.70 -9.18
CA VAL A 260 -11.45 11.12 -8.89
C VAL A 260 -12.77 11.83 -8.69
N LEU A 261 -13.77 11.59 -9.55
CA LEU A 261 -15.08 12.21 -9.40
C LEU A 261 -15.78 11.78 -8.10
N ASP A 262 -15.66 10.52 -7.66
CA ASP A 262 -16.17 10.13 -6.34
C ASP A 262 -15.40 10.76 -5.18
N CYS A 263 -14.08 10.96 -5.30
CA CYS A 263 -13.29 11.70 -4.31
C CYS A 263 -13.75 13.16 -4.17
N VAL A 264 -14.18 13.79 -5.27
CA VAL A 264 -14.76 15.13 -5.27
C VAL A 264 -16.19 15.13 -4.77
N VAL A 265 -17.05 14.23 -5.25
CA VAL A 265 -18.47 14.20 -4.89
C VAL A 265 -18.67 13.84 -3.40
N ARG A 266 -17.82 12.98 -2.82
CA ARG A 266 -17.94 12.60 -1.40
C ARG A 266 -17.71 13.76 -0.42
N THR A 267 -17.17 14.91 -0.86
CA THR A 267 -17.03 16.08 0.02
C THR A 267 -18.39 16.72 0.36
N GLU A 268 -19.46 16.32 -0.32
CA GLU A 268 -20.85 16.65 0.06
C GLU A 268 -21.46 15.65 1.06
N GLY A 269 -20.74 14.58 1.37
CA GLY A 269 -21.22 13.44 2.14
C GLY A 269 -20.71 13.39 3.57
N ILE A 270 -20.24 12.21 3.97
CA ILE A 270 -19.92 11.90 5.38
C ILE A 270 -18.80 12.78 5.95
N TYR A 271 -17.84 13.17 5.13
CA TYR A 271 -16.69 13.98 5.55
C TYR A 271 -16.61 15.25 4.71
N PRO A 272 -17.32 16.33 5.11
CA PRO A 272 -17.26 17.61 4.42
C PRO A 272 -15.91 18.28 4.70
N ILE A 273 -15.01 18.18 3.72
CA ILE A 273 -13.67 18.74 3.77
C ILE A 273 -13.45 19.71 2.62
N ASP A 274 -12.53 20.64 2.82
CA ASP A 274 -11.99 21.49 1.78
C ASP A 274 -10.88 20.72 1.05
N LEU A 275 -11.14 20.27 -0.18
CA LEU A 275 -10.26 19.38 -0.94
C LEU A 275 -9.71 20.11 -2.16
N ALA A 276 -8.39 20.25 -2.28
CA ALA A 276 -7.77 20.98 -3.38
C ALA A 276 -8.15 20.42 -4.78
N GLU A 277 -8.26 19.09 -4.89
CA GLU A 277 -8.64 18.43 -6.14
C GLU A 277 -10.10 18.72 -6.55
N ARG A 278 -10.98 19.08 -5.59
CA ARG A 278 -12.35 19.52 -5.91
C ARG A 278 -12.32 20.79 -6.73
N ASP A 279 -11.56 21.79 -6.30
CA ASP A 279 -11.46 23.07 -6.99
C ASP A 279 -10.85 22.89 -8.39
N THR A 280 -9.78 22.07 -8.47
CA THR A 280 -9.15 21.71 -9.76
C THR A 280 -10.14 21.12 -10.76
N VAL A 281 -11.05 20.25 -10.31
CA VAL A 281 -12.08 19.65 -11.16
C VAL A 281 -13.18 20.65 -11.51
N LEU A 282 -13.67 21.43 -10.54
CA LEU A 282 -14.76 22.39 -10.74
C LEU A 282 -14.36 23.58 -11.63
N ASP A 283 -13.07 23.91 -11.71
CA ASP A 283 -12.53 24.87 -12.68
C ASP A 283 -12.65 24.40 -14.14
N ARG A 284 -12.76 23.09 -14.36
CA ARG A 284 -12.80 22.45 -15.68
C ARG A 284 -14.22 22.07 -16.12
N VAL A 285 -15.12 21.84 -15.16
CA VAL A 285 -16.51 21.41 -15.44
C VAL A 285 -17.49 21.87 -14.36
N GLU A 286 -18.69 22.29 -14.79
CA GLU A 286 -19.79 22.57 -13.87
C GLU A 286 -20.49 21.28 -13.45
N LEU A 287 -20.44 20.95 -12.15
CA LEU A 287 -21.09 19.76 -11.58
C LEU A 287 -21.97 20.15 -10.39
N ASP A 288 -23.19 19.59 -10.35
CA ASP A 288 -24.04 19.62 -9.17
C ASP A 288 -23.64 18.44 -8.26
N LEU A 289 -22.65 18.68 -7.39
CA LEU A 289 -22.07 17.65 -6.53
C LEU A 289 -23.11 17.05 -5.57
N ALA A 290 -23.97 17.87 -4.97
CA ALA A 290 -25.02 17.38 -4.08
C ALA A 290 -26.02 16.47 -4.82
N ALA A 291 -26.44 16.86 -6.04
CA ALA A 291 -27.29 15.99 -6.84
C ALA A 291 -26.58 14.73 -7.35
N LEU A 292 -25.26 14.75 -7.54
CA LEU A 292 -24.47 13.56 -7.87
C LEU A 292 -24.35 12.62 -6.68
N TYR A 293 -24.12 13.16 -5.48
CA TYR A 293 -23.98 12.40 -4.24
C TYR A 293 -25.22 11.53 -3.97
N GLU A 294 -26.41 12.12 -4.11
CA GLU A 294 -27.71 11.46 -3.86
C GLU A 294 -28.10 10.43 -4.95
N ARG A 295 -27.39 10.35 -6.08
CA ARG A 295 -27.74 9.42 -7.17
C ARG A 295 -27.34 7.98 -6.81
N PRO A 296 -28.16 6.98 -7.22
CA PRO A 296 -27.73 5.59 -7.24
C PRO A 296 -26.48 5.40 -8.12
N LEU A 297 -25.63 4.42 -7.77
CA LEU A 297 -24.34 4.17 -8.41
C LEU A 297 -24.39 4.13 -9.94
N ALA A 298 -25.34 3.39 -10.54
CA ALA A 298 -25.49 3.34 -12.00
C ALA A 298 -25.82 4.71 -12.61
N GLY A 299 -26.74 5.46 -12.01
CA GLY A 299 -27.12 6.80 -12.47
C GLY A 299 -26.01 7.83 -12.29
N ARG A 300 -25.20 7.68 -11.23
CA ARG A 300 -24.02 8.52 -10.98
C ARG A 300 -22.89 8.19 -11.95
N THR A 301 -22.59 6.91 -12.16
CA THR A 301 -21.59 6.44 -13.14
C THR A 301 -21.96 6.92 -14.55
N ALA A 302 -23.22 6.82 -14.95
CA ALA A 302 -23.66 7.33 -16.26
C ALA A 302 -23.48 8.85 -16.39
N ALA A 303 -23.65 9.61 -15.30
CA ALA A 303 -23.40 11.05 -15.31
C ALA A 303 -21.90 11.37 -15.36
N TYR A 304 -21.06 10.61 -14.66
CA TYR A 304 -19.60 10.73 -14.76
C TYR A 304 -19.13 10.49 -16.19
N LEU A 305 -19.65 9.47 -16.89
CA LEU A 305 -19.27 9.17 -18.27
C LEU A 305 -19.73 10.21 -19.31
N ASP A 306 -20.57 11.17 -18.92
CA ASP A 306 -20.87 12.35 -19.75
C ASP A 306 -19.83 13.48 -19.57
N VAL A 307 -19.00 13.40 -18.52
CA VAL A 307 -17.90 14.34 -18.26
C VAL A 307 -16.70 13.94 -19.14
N PRO A 308 -16.05 14.89 -19.84
CA PRO A 308 -14.81 14.61 -20.57
C PRO A 308 -13.70 14.04 -19.68
N LEU A 309 -12.94 13.06 -20.18
CA LEU A 309 -11.92 12.35 -19.40
C LEU A 309 -10.73 13.23 -18.99
N ASP A 310 -10.40 14.22 -19.82
CA ASP A 310 -9.31 15.19 -19.59
C ASP A 310 -9.54 16.05 -18.34
N VAL A 311 -10.80 16.20 -17.89
CA VAL A 311 -11.15 16.86 -16.61
C VAL A 311 -10.40 16.23 -15.42
N THR A 312 -10.15 14.92 -15.46
CA THR A 312 -9.59 14.16 -14.33
C THR A 312 -8.21 13.56 -14.59
N GLU A 313 -7.64 13.77 -15.78
CA GLU A 313 -6.51 12.97 -16.28
C GLU A 313 -5.24 13.10 -15.41
N ASP A 314 -4.96 14.31 -14.93
CA ASP A 314 -3.77 14.75 -14.18
C ASP A 314 -4.06 15.08 -12.69
N VAL A 315 -5.32 14.97 -12.25
CA VAL A 315 -5.76 15.35 -10.90
C VAL A 315 -5.21 14.39 -9.83
N PHE A 316 -4.96 13.14 -10.18
CA PHE A 316 -4.51 12.12 -9.24
C PHE A 316 -3.52 11.16 -9.92
N ALA A 317 -2.26 11.17 -9.45
CA ALA A 317 -1.26 10.22 -9.90
C ALA A 317 -1.56 8.82 -9.34
N TRP A 318 -1.51 7.81 -10.22
CA TRP A 318 -1.76 6.43 -9.81
C TRP A 318 -0.49 5.81 -9.24
N HIS A 319 -0.64 4.91 -8.26
CA HIS A 319 0.49 4.38 -7.49
C HIS A 319 1.06 3.08 -8.07
N LEU A 320 0.25 2.26 -8.75
CA LEU A 320 0.66 0.92 -9.16
C LEU A 320 0.13 0.53 -10.55
N THR A 321 1.02 0.00 -11.39
CA THR A 321 0.68 -0.68 -12.65
C THR A 321 1.09 -2.14 -12.58
N VAL A 322 0.23 -3.04 -13.07
CA VAL A 322 0.48 -4.49 -13.10
C VAL A 322 0.35 -5.01 -14.52
N ASP A 323 1.41 -5.65 -14.99
CA ASP A 323 1.48 -6.35 -16.26
C ASP A 323 1.19 -7.82 -16.04
N VAL A 324 0.10 -8.31 -16.62
CA VAL A 324 -0.33 -9.70 -16.47
C VAL A 324 -0.20 -10.41 -17.79
N GLU A 325 0.56 -11.50 -17.81
CA GLU A 325 0.58 -12.42 -18.94
C GLU A 325 -0.82 -13.05 -19.10
N PRO A 326 -1.44 -13.00 -20.28
CA PRO A 326 -2.84 -13.38 -20.46
C PRO A 326 -3.05 -14.91 -20.45
N SER A 327 -3.04 -15.49 -19.25
CA SER A 327 -3.21 -16.92 -19.00
C SER A 327 -4.00 -17.17 -17.74
N ILE A 328 -4.86 -18.20 -17.74
CA ILE A 328 -5.62 -18.61 -16.54
C ILE A 328 -4.71 -18.93 -15.34
N ALA A 329 -3.46 -19.33 -15.58
CA ALA A 329 -2.50 -19.61 -14.51
C ALA A 329 -2.26 -18.41 -13.57
N ARG A 330 -2.54 -17.19 -14.03
CA ARG A 330 -2.38 -15.96 -13.24
C ARG A 330 -3.65 -15.55 -12.47
N ALA A 331 -4.76 -16.27 -12.63
CA ALA A 331 -6.05 -15.88 -12.06
C ALA A 331 -6.05 -15.85 -10.52
N GLU A 332 -5.29 -16.72 -9.87
CA GLU A 332 -5.24 -16.79 -8.39
C GLU A 332 -4.59 -15.54 -7.76
N LEU A 333 -3.71 -14.84 -8.49
CA LEU A 333 -3.11 -13.58 -8.04
C LEU A 333 -4.08 -12.40 -8.12
N LEU A 334 -5.06 -12.45 -9.03
CA LEU A 334 -5.89 -11.31 -9.38
C LEU A 334 -6.62 -10.66 -8.19
N PRO A 335 -7.22 -11.40 -7.24
CA PRO A 335 -7.88 -10.81 -6.07
C PRO A 335 -6.95 -9.97 -5.21
N TYR A 336 -5.71 -10.42 -5.02
CA TYR A 336 -4.70 -9.71 -4.23
C TYR A 336 -4.23 -8.45 -4.94
N LEU A 337 -4.03 -8.53 -6.26
CA LEU A 337 -3.63 -7.39 -7.08
C LEU A 337 -4.71 -6.31 -7.08
N VAL A 338 -5.97 -6.65 -7.37
CA VAL A 338 -7.04 -5.65 -7.50
C VAL A 338 -7.45 -5.02 -6.18
N ASN A 339 -7.10 -5.64 -5.04
CA ASN A 339 -7.27 -5.05 -3.71
C ASN A 339 -6.56 -3.69 -3.59
N ASP A 340 -5.37 -3.58 -4.18
CA ASP A 340 -4.59 -2.34 -4.18
C ASP A 340 -5.07 -1.38 -5.29
N LEU A 341 -6.06 -1.79 -6.09
CA LEU A 341 -6.65 -1.00 -7.18
C LEU A 341 -5.63 -0.56 -8.25
N PRO A 342 -4.72 -1.40 -8.76
CA PRO A 342 -3.75 -1.03 -9.78
C PRO A 342 -4.40 -0.79 -11.15
N PHE A 343 -3.65 -0.13 -12.02
CA PHE A 343 -3.87 -0.26 -13.46
C PHE A 343 -3.41 -1.63 -13.94
N VAL A 344 -4.28 -2.35 -14.64
CA VAL A 344 -3.97 -3.71 -15.12
C VAL A 344 -3.88 -3.70 -16.64
N ARG A 345 -2.80 -4.25 -17.17
CA ARG A 345 -2.56 -4.36 -18.62
C ARG A 345 -1.89 -5.70 -18.97
N SER A 346 -1.90 -6.04 -20.25
CA SER A 346 -1.23 -7.24 -20.78
C SER A 346 -0.42 -6.89 -22.03
N PRO A 347 0.59 -6.00 -21.93
CA PRO A 347 1.42 -5.62 -23.05
C PRO A 347 2.26 -6.82 -23.51
N THR A 348 2.71 -6.77 -24.76
CA THR A 348 3.85 -7.62 -25.17
C THR A 348 5.12 -6.91 -24.70
N PRO A 349 5.97 -7.55 -23.88
CA PRO A 349 7.23 -6.95 -23.44
C PRO A 349 8.17 -6.70 -24.64
N ASP A 350 9.05 -5.72 -24.51
CA ASP A 350 10.00 -5.40 -25.57
C ASP A 350 11.01 -6.55 -25.73
N ALA A 351 11.11 -7.08 -26.95
CA ALA A 351 12.08 -8.10 -27.30
C ALA A 351 13.46 -7.44 -27.45
N ASP A 352 14.43 -7.92 -26.67
CA ASP A 352 15.84 -7.49 -26.67
C ASP A 352 16.12 -6.05 -26.20
N ALA A 353 16.28 -5.91 -24.88
CA ALA A 353 17.25 -4.98 -24.31
C ALA A 353 18.37 -5.81 -23.65
N THR A 354 19.28 -6.37 -24.47
CA THR A 354 20.60 -6.77 -23.96
C THR A 354 21.14 -5.60 -23.15
N ALA A 355 21.48 -5.82 -21.88
CA ALA A 355 21.99 -4.76 -21.01
C ALA A 355 23.11 -4.03 -21.75
N ALA A 356 22.90 -2.76 -22.09
CA ALA A 356 24.06 -1.91 -22.29
C ALA A 356 24.69 -1.81 -20.90
N GLU A 357 25.90 -2.34 -20.74
CA GLU A 357 26.67 -2.10 -19.52
C GLU A 357 26.77 -0.58 -19.35
N PRO A 358 26.42 -0.01 -18.17
CA PRO A 358 26.54 1.42 -17.96
C PRO A 358 27.99 1.86 -18.19
N ASP A 359 28.18 2.99 -18.89
CA ASP A 359 29.52 3.53 -19.16
C ASP A 359 30.24 3.84 -17.84
N PRO A 360 31.34 3.15 -17.50
CA PRO A 360 32.09 3.38 -16.28
C PRO A 360 32.56 4.83 -16.12
N ALA A 361 32.72 5.57 -17.24
CA ALA A 361 33.09 6.98 -17.21
C ALA A 361 31.96 7.88 -16.69
N ALA A 362 30.70 7.62 -17.06
CA ALA A 362 29.55 8.42 -16.64
C ALA A 362 29.25 8.23 -15.14
N VAL A 363 29.32 6.99 -14.64
CA VAL A 363 29.16 6.69 -13.21
C VAL A 363 30.32 7.29 -12.40
N SER A 364 31.57 7.14 -12.85
CA SER A 364 32.72 7.73 -12.17
C SER A 364 32.70 9.27 -12.18
N GLU A 365 32.15 9.91 -13.21
CA GLU A 365 31.99 11.37 -13.27
C GLU A 365 30.95 11.88 -12.26
N PHE A 366 29.83 11.16 -12.10
CA PHE A 366 28.82 11.45 -11.08
C PHE A 366 29.41 11.40 -9.65
N PHE A 367 30.15 10.34 -9.31
CA PHE A 367 30.74 10.18 -7.97
C PHE A 367 32.00 11.02 -7.72
N ARG A 368 32.67 11.52 -8.78
CA ARG A 368 33.76 12.51 -8.65
C ARG A 368 33.26 13.88 -8.20
N ALA A 369 32.01 14.24 -8.49
CA ALA A 369 31.40 15.44 -7.93
C ALA A 369 31.12 15.32 -6.41
N ALA A 370 31.04 14.08 -5.90
CA ALA A 370 30.78 13.75 -4.49
C ALA A 370 32.02 13.29 -3.69
N ASP A 371 33.23 13.38 -4.26
CA ASP A 371 34.52 13.01 -3.63
C ASP A 371 34.64 11.52 -3.19
N VAL A 372 34.07 10.58 -3.98
CA VAL A 372 34.09 9.12 -3.68
C VAL A 372 34.76 8.29 -4.80
N ASP A 373 35.69 7.40 -4.45
CA ASP A 373 36.36 6.47 -5.40
C ASP A 373 35.41 5.31 -5.81
N ALA A 374 35.00 5.26 -7.08
CA ALA A 374 34.07 4.26 -7.61
C ALA A 374 34.79 3.03 -8.21
N PHE A 375 34.68 1.85 -7.57
CA PHE A 375 35.13 0.55 -8.10
C PHE A 375 33.95 -0.33 -8.54
N VAL A 376 34.02 -0.91 -9.74
CA VAL A 376 33.08 -1.92 -10.27
C VAL A 376 33.45 -3.29 -9.71
N ARG A 377 32.47 -4.13 -9.36
CA ARG A 377 32.68 -5.55 -9.06
C ARG A 377 33.12 -6.32 -10.32
N SER A 378 34.38 -6.26 -10.70
CA SER A 378 34.93 -7.21 -11.67
C SER A 378 35.18 -8.54 -10.96
N THR A 379 34.58 -9.63 -11.44
CA THR A 379 35.04 -10.99 -11.13
C THR A 379 36.55 -11.04 -11.33
N ARG A 380 37.33 -11.41 -10.30
CA ARG A 380 38.78 -11.64 -10.44
C ARG A 380 39.02 -12.57 -11.64
N ALA A 381 40.04 -12.27 -12.43
CA ALA A 381 40.32 -12.78 -13.78
C ALA A 381 40.58 -14.30 -13.93
N ASP A 382 40.14 -15.16 -13.00
CA ASP A 382 40.28 -16.62 -13.09
C ASP A 382 39.01 -17.35 -13.56
N ASP A 383 37.88 -16.66 -13.73
CA ASP A 383 36.62 -17.25 -14.25
C ASP A 383 36.26 -16.82 -15.69
N ALA A 384 37.23 -16.34 -16.48
CA ALA A 384 37.06 -15.99 -17.90
C ALA A 384 36.86 -17.21 -18.84
N HIS A 385 36.52 -18.37 -18.29
CA HIS A 385 36.20 -19.60 -19.01
C HIS A 385 34.88 -20.23 -18.53
N ALA A 386 33.86 -19.42 -18.29
CA ALA A 386 32.49 -19.85 -18.50
C ALA A 386 32.08 -19.38 -19.90
N THR A 387 32.30 -20.24 -20.89
CA THR A 387 31.67 -20.11 -22.19
C THR A 387 30.18 -19.90 -22.01
N ASP A 388 29.64 -19.00 -22.83
CA ASP A 388 28.24 -18.84 -23.22
C ASP A 388 27.71 -20.17 -23.79
N THR A 389 27.59 -21.17 -22.93
CA THR A 389 26.84 -22.38 -23.18
C THR A 389 25.48 -22.12 -22.61
N ASP A 390 24.50 -21.98 -23.52
CA ASP A 390 23.11 -22.36 -23.33
C ASP A 390 23.04 -23.55 -22.36
N THR A 391 22.93 -23.27 -21.08
CA THR A 391 22.54 -24.26 -20.10
C THR A 391 21.03 -24.25 -20.13
N ASP A 392 20.48 -25.34 -20.67
CA ASP A 392 19.09 -25.78 -20.59
C ASP A 392 18.61 -25.79 -19.12
N ASP A 393 18.39 -24.62 -18.51
CA ASP A 393 17.31 -24.48 -17.55
C ASP A 393 16.06 -24.08 -18.34
N ALA A 394 15.07 -24.96 -18.30
CA ALA A 394 13.86 -24.77 -19.08
C ALA A 394 13.02 -23.63 -18.48
N GLY A 395 13.13 -22.39 -19.01
CA GLY A 395 11.90 -21.64 -19.31
C GLY A 395 11.89 -20.10 -19.21
N ALA A 396 12.63 -19.45 -18.31
CA ALA A 396 12.41 -18.02 -18.01
C ALA A 396 13.50 -17.10 -18.58
N ARG A 397 13.12 -16.05 -19.31
CA ARG A 397 14.03 -15.03 -19.84
C ARG A 397 13.95 -13.75 -19.04
N VAL A 398 15.03 -12.98 -19.03
CA VAL A 398 14.99 -11.60 -18.55
C VAL A 398 14.23 -10.75 -19.58
N VAL A 399 13.17 -10.11 -19.15
CA VAL A 399 12.32 -9.23 -19.96
C VAL A 399 12.41 -7.80 -19.45
N SER A 400 12.26 -6.84 -20.37
CA SER A 400 12.01 -5.44 -20.04
C SER A 400 10.52 -5.18 -20.20
N PRO A 401 9.77 -5.06 -19.09
CA PRO A 401 8.41 -4.55 -19.12
C PRO A 401 8.34 -3.20 -19.83
N VAL A 402 7.20 -2.89 -20.43
CA VAL A 402 6.96 -1.56 -21.02
C VAL A 402 6.98 -0.52 -19.90
N ASP A 403 7.59 0.63 -20.13
CA ASP A 403 7.67 1.69 -19.12
C ASP A 403 6.29 2.11 -18.58
N VAL A 404 6.31 2.59 -17.33
CA VAL A 404 5.14 3.08 -16.60
C VAL A 404 5.46 4.40 -15.90
N GLU A 405 4.43 5.19 -15.64
CA GLU A 405 4.52 6.44 -14.88
C GLU A 405 4.22 6.25 -13.39
N THR A 406 3.78 5.04 -12.99
CA THR A 406 3.41 4.74 -11.60
C THR A 406 4.64 4.41 -10.76
N VAL A 407 4.62 4.79 -9.48
CA VAL A 407 5.70 4.49 -8.52
C VAL A 407 6.00 2.99 -8.45
N GLY A 408 4.94 2.18 -8.33
CA GLY A 408 5.02 0.73 -8.35
C GLY A 408 4.76 0.16 -9.75
N HIS A 409 5.52 -0.87 -10.09
CA HIS A 409 5.31 -1.70 -11.28
C HIS A 409 5.45 -3.17 -10.88
N ALA A 410 4.47 -4.00 -11.21
CA ALA A 410 4.55 -5.45 -11.02
C ALA A 410 4.38 -6.21 -12.34
N TRP A 411 5.06 -7.34 -12.44
CA TRP A 411 5.02 -8.27 -13.57
C TRP A 411 4.55 -9.64 -13.10
N VAL A 412 3.47 -10.12 -13.72
CA VAL A 412 2.81 -11.38 -13.42
C VAL A 412 2.93 -12.30 -14.62
N GLY A 413 4.05 -13.01 -14.67
CA GLY A 413 4.41 -13.94 -15.75
C GLY A 413 5.57 -14.85 -15.31
N ASP A 414 5.92 -15.81 -16.16
CA ASP A 414 7.02 -16.74 -15.84
C ASP A 414 8.40 -16.10 -16.00
N ASP A 415 8.53 -15.11 -16.89
CA ASP A 415 9.78 -14.37 -17.15
C ASP A 415 10.24 -13.46 -16.01
N TYR A 416 11.49 -12.99 -16.07
CA TYR A 416 12.14 -12.17 -15.05
C TYR A 416 12.11 -10.68 -15.42
N PRO A 417 11.32 -9.85 -14.72
CA PRO A 417 11.19 -8.44 -15.05
C PRO A 417 12.40 -7.60 -14.60
N ARG A 418 12.86 -6.70 -15.46
CA ARG A 418 13.70 -5.55 -15.08
C ARG A 418 12.81 -4.43 -14.55
N GLY A 419 13.20 -3.83 -13.41
CA GLY A 419 12.53 -2.64 -12.87
C GLY A 419 11.09 -2.84 -12.37
N ALA A 420 10.54 -4.06 -12.40
CA ALA A 420 9.20 -4.35 -11.88
C ALA A 420 9.24 -5.51 -10.88
N SER A 421 8.37 -5.47 -9.87
CA SER A 421 8.26 -6.54 -8.88
C SER A 421 7.71 -7.82 -9.49
N LYS A 422 8.08 -8.98 -8.93
CA LYS A 422 7.49 -10.27 -9.29
C LYS A 422 6.76 -10.90 -8.09
N PRO A 423 5.49 -10.54 -7.86
CA PRO A 423 4.72 -11.07 -6.76
C PRO A 423 4.34 -12.54 -6.96
N THR A 424 4.17 -13.25 -5.85
CA THR A 424 3.65 -14.63 -5.83
C THR A 424 2.35 -14.69 -5.01
N VAL A 425 1.56 -15.74 -5.21
CA VAL A 425 0.34 -15.94 -4.40
C VAL A 425 0.72 -16.11 -2.94
N GLU A 426 1.79 -16.87 -2.68
CA GLU A 426 2.27 -17.12 -1.32
C GLU A 426 2.80 -15.86 -0.64
N SER A 427 3.50 -14.96 -1.36
CA SER A 427 3.92 -13.68 -0.76
C SER A 427 2.72 -12.84 -0.31
N TYR A 428 1.66 -12.77 -1.11
CA TYR A 428 0.46 -12.02 -0.72
C TYR A 428 -0.35 -12.70 0.39
N ARG A 429 -0.42 -14.04 0.41
CA ARG A 429 -1.06 -14.78 1.51
C ARG A 429 -0.35 -14.51 2.83
N ARG A 430 0.98 -14.63 2.86
CA ARG A 430 1.76 -14.34 4.07
C ARG A 430 1.64 -12.87 4.50
N GLN A 431 1.56 -11.96 3.54
CA GLN A 431 1.36 -10.54 3.84
C GLN A 431 0.02 -10.26 4.52
N LEU A 432 -1.04 -11.01 4.22
CA LEU A 432 -2.33 -10.90 4.93
C LEU A 432 -2.20 -11.31 6.40
N ASP A 433 -1.48 -12.41 6.65
CA ASP A 433 -1.31 -12.95 8.00
C ASP A 433 -0.31 -12.14 8.85
N ARG A 434 0.53 -11.31 8.22
CA ARG A 434 1.53 -10.50 8.92
C ARG A 434 0.88 -9.38 9.72
N ARG A 435 1.30 -9.26 10.98
CA ARG A 435 0.89 -8.19 11.88
C ARG A 435 1.97 -7.12 11.93
N VAL A 436 1.65 -5.92 11.44
CA VAL A 436 2.45 -4.73 11.69
C VAL A 436 1.90 -4.06 12.95
N GLU A 437 2.77 -3.84 13.94
CA GLU A 437 2.43 -3.09 15.15
C GLU A 437 2.69 -1.59 14.91
N GLU A 438 1.87 -0.71 15.49
CA GLU A 438 1.87 0.74 15.21
C GLU A 438 3.13 1.46 15.75
N ASP A 439 3.81 0.89 16.76
CA ASP A 439 4.99 1.47 17.42
C ASP A 439 6.24 0.56 17.32
N ALA A 440 6.31 -0.32 16.32
CA ALA A 440 7.44 -1.24 16.19
C ALA A 440 8.68 -0.55 15.58
N VAL A 441 9.77 -0.52 16.34
CA VAL A 441 11.12 -0.39 15.78
C VAL A 441 11.40 -1.64 14.95
N ILE A 442 11.90 -1.50 13.72
CA ILE A 442 12.21 -2.67 12.89
C ILE A 442 13.54 -3.32 13.31
N ASP A 443 13.55 -4.65 13.35
CA ASP A 443 14.75 -5.45 13.61
C ASP A 443 15.55 -5.66 12.31
N VAL A 444 16.73 -5.06 12.23
CA VAL A 444 17.60 -5.09 11.03
C VAL A 444 18.81 -6.00 11.26
N THR A 445 18.93 -7.04 10.44
CA THR A 445 20.12 -7.90 10.44
C THR A 445 21.00 -7.60 9.23
N VAL A 446 22.22 -7.11 9.48
CA VAL A 446 23.21 -6.82 8.43
C VAL A 446 24.24 -7.94 8.38
N VAL A 447 24.39 -8.57 7.21
CA VAL A 447 25.39 -9.61 6.98
C VAL A 447 26.39 -9.13 5.95
N CYS A 448 27.66 -8.99 6.35
CA CYS A 448 28.74 -8.63 5.45
C CYS A 448 29.76 -9.77 5.32
N ASN A 449 29.61 -10.55 4.25
CA ASN A 449 30.55 -11.62 3.88
C ASN A 449 31.64 -11.14 2.92
N ASP A 450 31.58 -9.89 2.46
CA ASP A 450 32.65 -9.28 1.69
C ASP A 450 33.72 -8.68 2.62
N PRO A 451 34.98 -9.14 2.57
CA PRO A 451 36.04 -8.56 3.38
C PRO A 451 36.41 -7.12 2.98
N GLU A 452 36.19 -6.73 1.72
CA GLU A 452 36.52 -5.39 1.21
C GLU A 452 35.52 -4.33 1.70
N MET A 453 34.29 -4.75 2.02
CA MET A 453 33.21 -3.89 2.52
C MET A 453 33.10 -3.85 4.04
N ARG A 454 33.98 -4.53 4.77
CA ARG A 454 33.81 -4.71 6.23
C ARG A 454 33.82 -3.39 7.01
N GLU A 455 34.71 -2.47 6.64
CA GLU A 455 34.81 -1.15 7.30
C GLU A 455 33.57 -0.31 6.97
N GLU A 456 33.19 -0.25 5.69
CA GLU A 456 32.00 0.45 5.21
C GLU A 456 30.70 -0.10 5.82
N ALA A 457 30.57 -1.43 5.94
CA ALA A 457 29.42 -2.11 6.52
C ALA A 457 29.34 -1.95 8.05
N ALA A 458 30.48 -1.80 8.73
CA ALA A 458 30.51 -1.57 10.19
C ALA A 458 30.01 -0.15 10.55
N ASP A 459 30.29 0.82 9.69
CA ASP A 459 29.86 2.22 9.86
C ASP A 459 28.60 2.55 9.04
N LEU A 460 27.99 1.54 8.40
CA LEU A 460 26.85 1.69 7.50
C LEU A 460 25.65 2.36 8.17
N TYR A 461 25.35 1.89 9.38
CA TYR A 461 24.30 2.44 10.22
C TYR A 461 24.98 3.22 11.36
N GLY A 462 24.71 4.53 11.39
CA GLY A 462 25.31 5.42 12.36
C GLY A 462 24.68 5.29 13.75
N PHE A 463 25.23 6.01 14.74
CA PHE A 463 24.71 6.02 16.11
C PHE A 463 23.22 6.40 16.21
N ARG A 464 22.74 7.29 15.34
CA ARG A 464 21.32 7.66 15.31
C ARG A 464 20.45 6.57 14.69
N ASP A 465 20.98 5.81 13.73
CA ASP A 465 20.28 4.67 13.16
C ASP A 465 20.09 3.58 14.24
N MET A 466 21.10 3.34 15.08
CA MET A 466 20.99 2.40 16.22
C MET A 466 20.01 2.82 17.34
N ILE A 467 19.42 4.01 17.25
CA ILE A 467 18.36 4.47 18.16
C ILE A 467 16.98 4.16 17.56
N ASP A 468 16.87 4.24 16.23
CA ASP A 468 15.62 4.03 15.49
C ASP A 468 15.44 2.57 15.05
N PHE A 469 16.51 1.76 15.11
CA PHE A 469 16.56 0.35 14.73
C PHE A 469 17.19 -0.52 15.82
N ASP A 470 16.76 -1.79 15.93
CA ASP A 470 17.60 -2.84 16.54
C ASP A 470 18.48 -3.48 15.46
N ILE A 471 19.77 -3.11 15.42
CA ILE A 471 20.69 -3.52 14.35
C ILE A 471 21.67 -4.58 14.84
N GLY A 472 21.56 -5.77 14.27
CA GLY A 472 22.54 -6.84 14.43
C GLY A 472 23.47 -6.93 13.22
N THR A 473 24.75 -6.59 13.37
CA THR A 473 25.74 -6.76 12.28
C THR A 473 26.58 -8.04 12.47
N ARG A 474 26.72 -8.82 11.40
CA ARG A 474 27.46 -10.08 11.35
C ARG A 474 28.47 -10.05 10.19
N PHE A 475 29.66 -10.61 10.41
CA PHE A 475 30.75 -10.58 9.43
C PHE A 475 31.32 -11.96 9.16
N ASP A 476 31.71 -12.22 7.91
CA ASP A 476 32.53 -13.39 7.52
C ASP A 476 31.94 -14.73 7.98
N LEU A 477 30.65 -14.92 7.72
CA LEU A 477 29.89 -16.09 8.16
C LEU A 477 30.24 -17.35 7.36
N SER A 478 30.21 -18.50 8.03
CA SER A 478 30.18 -19.82 7.40
C SER A 478 28.82 -20.11 6.74
N VAL A 479 28.74 -21.22 5.99
CA VAL A 479 27.48 -21.72 5.44
C VAL A 479 26.45 -21.98 6.55
N ASP A 480 26.87 -22.67 7.62
CA ASP A 480 26.00 -22.99 8.76
C ASP A 480 25.54 -21.72 9.50
N GLU A 481 26.43 -20.74 9.66
CA GLU A 481 26.10 -19.45 10.29
C GLU A 481 25.17 -18.60 9.42
N THR A 482 25.40 -18.58 8.10
CA THR A 482 24.54 -17.84 7.15
C THR A 482 23.15 -18.46 7.12
N ARG A 483 23.04 -19.80 7.11
CA ARG A 483 21.76 -20.51 7.21
C ARG A 483 21.02 -20.15 8.49
N ALA A 484 21.70 -20.18 9.64
CA ALA A 484 21.09 -19.84 10.91
C ALA A 484 20.57 -18.40 10.97
N VAL A 485 21.23 -17.46 10.29
CA VAL A 485 20.77 -16.07 10.17
C VAL A 485 19.55 -15.93 9.24
N LEU A 486 19.51 -16.67 8.14
CA LEU A 486 18.34 -16.66 7.23
C LEU A 486 17.10 -17.31 7.89
N GLU A 487 17.32 -18.29 8.76
CA GLU A 487 16.26 -18.98 9.51
C GLU A 487 15.83 -18.23 10.78
N SER A 488 16.56 -17.19 11.22
CA SER A 488 16.19 -16.39 12.39
C SER A 488 15.19 -15.28 12.04
N ASP A 489 14.28 -15.00 12.97
CA ASP A 489 13.31 -13.91 12.85
C ASP A 489 14.03 -12.55 12.79
N THR A 490 13.72 -11.76 11.76
CA THR A 490 14.20 -10.38 11.58
C THR A 490 13.24 -9.66 10.63
N ASP A 491 12.93 -8.39 10.86
CA ASP A 491 12.07 -7.64 9.94
C ASP A 491 12.76 -7.37 8.60
N PHE A 492 14.05 -7.00 8.65
CA PHE A 492 14.82 -6.66 7.47
C PHE A 492 16.22 -7.29 7.46
N LEU A 493 16.51 -8.09 6.43
CA LEU A 493 17.85 -8.62 6.18
C LEU A 493 18.59 -7.81 5.12
N HIS A 494 19.73 -7.21 5.49
CA HIS A 494 20.64 -6.56 4.56
C HIS A 494 21.88 -7.42 4.31
N PHE A 495 21.90 -8.14 3.18
CA PHE A 495 23.05 -8.96 2.80
C PHE A 495 24.01 -8.23 1.85
N ILE A 496 25.28 -8.14 2.24
CA ILE A 496 26.38 -7.54 1.48
C ILE A 496 27.43 -8.63 1.21
N GLY A 497 27.57 -9.01 -0.05
CA GLY A 497 28.52 -10.05 -0.44
C GLY A 497 28.35 -10.55 -1.87
N HIS A 498 29.09 -11.60 -2.19
CA HIS A 498 28.99 -12.27 -3.49
C HIS A 498 27.84 -13.27 -3.47
N ILE A 499 26.91 -13.08 -4.39
CA ILE A 499 25.82 -14.01 -4.68
C ILE A 499 25.98 -14.43 -6.13
N THR A 500 25.68 -15.68 -6.43
CA THR A 500 25.54 -16.20 -7.78
C THR A 500 24.22 -16.94 -7.89
N GLU A 501 23.88 -17.39 -9.10
CA GLU A 501 22.74 -18.28 -9.31
C GLU A 501 22.83 -19.56 -8.47
N ASP A 502 24.05 -20.07 -8.27
CA ASP A 502 24.34 -21.28 -7.48
C ASP A 502 24.24 -21.07 -5.96
N GLY A 503 24.29 -19.82 -5.48
CA GLY A 503 24.11 -19.54 -4.06
C GLY A 503 24.84 -18.31 -3.52
N ILE A 504 24.71 -18.14 -2.20
CA ILE A 504 25.33 -17.09 -1.39
C ILE A 504 26.74 -17.55 -0.98
N ARG A 505 27.77 -16.75 -1.27
CA ARG A 505 29.15 -17.09 -0.88
C ARG A 505 29.37 -16.86 0.61
N CYS A 506 29.91 -17.89 1.26
CA CYS A 506 30.30 -17.91 2.66
C CYS A 506 31.82 -18.15 2.77
N ARG A 507 32.38 -18.04 3.97
CA ARG A 507 33.82 -18.27 4.20
C ARG A 507 34.28 -19.69 3.82
N ASP A 508 33.44 -20.69 4.05
CA ASP A 508 33.75 -22.12 3.91
C ASP A 508 32.96 -22.84 2.81
N GLY A 509 32.19 -22.10 1.99
CA GLY A 509 31.41 -22.69 0.92
C GLY A 509 30.40 -21.74 0.29
N VAL A 510 29.40 -22.32 -0.38
CA VAL A 510 28.28 -21.62 -0.99
C VAL A 510 26.98 -22.19 -0.41
N LEU A 511 26.10 -21.32 0.06
CA LEU A 511 24.77 -21.68 0.55
C LEU A 511 23.74 -21.46 -0.56
N ASP A 512 23.09 -22.53 -1.01
CA ASP A 512 21.95 -22.44 -1.93
C ASP A 512 20.64 -22.26 -1.14
N ALA A 513 19.99 -21.11 -1.31
CA ALA A 513 18.75 -20.76 -0.65
C ALA A 513 17.58 -21.67 -1.04
N ARG A 514 17.65 -22.35 -2.20
CA ARG A 514 16.66 -23.37 -2.62
C ARG A 514 16.62 -24.58 -1.69
N GLY A 515 17.67 -24.77 -0.88
CA GLY A 515 17.75 -25.80 0.15
C GLY A 515 17.34 -25.31 1.55
N LEU A 516 16.68 -24.16 1.67
CA LEU A 516 16.09 -23.67 2.92
C LEU A 516 14.62 -24.13 3.01
N ASP A 517 14.25 -24.70 4.15
CA ASP A 517 12.85 -25.07 4.41
C ASP A 517 12.02 -23.88 4.90
N THR A 518 12.67 -22.92 5.58
CA THR A 518 12.03 -21.71 6.12
C THR A 518 13.01 -20.54 6.07
N VAL A 519 12.47 -19.33 5.96
CA VAL A 519 13.20 -18.06 6.14
C VAL A 519 12.44 -17.22 7.17
N GLY A 520 13.16 -16.66 8.15
CA GLY A 520 12.61 -15.82 9.21
C GLY A 520 12.63 -14.32 8.88
N ALA A 521 13.27 -13.92 7.78
CA ALA A 521 13.29 -12.54 7.32
C ALA A 521 11.97 -12.15 6.62
N ASP A 522 11.31 -11.10 7.08
CA ASP A 522 10.09 -10.58 6.44
C ASP A 522 10.40 -9.91 5.10
N ALA A 523 11.36 -8.98 5.10
CA ALA A 523 11.91 -8.37 3.89
C ALA A 523 13.44 -8.46 3.85
N PHE A 524 14.01 -8.31 2.66
CA PHE A 524 15.45 -8.34 2.49
C PHE A 524 15.96 -7.47 1.35
N ILE A 525 17.26 -7.17 1.38
CA ILE A 525 18.02 -6.71 0.21
C ILE A 525 19.26 -7.58 0.03
N LEU A 526 19.38 -8.16 -1.17
CA LEU A 526 20.53 -8.95 -1.59
C LEU A 526 21.43 -8.12 -2.49
N ASN A 527 22.36 -7.39 -1.89
CA ASN A 527 23.38 -6.62 -2.59
C ASN A 527 24.52 -7.51 -3.11
N GLY A 528 24.18 -8.55 -3.87
CA GLY A 528 25.11 -9.41 -4.59
C GLY A 528 24.74 -9.49 -6.07
N CYS A 529 25.74 -9.61 -6.93
CA CYS A 529 25.55 -9.69 -8.38
C CYS A 529 24.57 -10.82 -8.75
N ARG A 530 23.59 -10.58 -9.63
CA ARG A 530 22.66 -11.61 -10.11
C ARG A 530 21.96 -12.39 -8.98
N SER A 531 21.51 -11.69 -7.94
CA SER A 531 20.90 -12.28 -6.73
C SER A 531 19.45 -12.74 -6.90
N TYR A 532 18.89 -12.64 -8.10
CA TYR A 532 17.47 -12.90 -8.37
C TYR A 532 17.00 -14.31 -7.99
N ALA A 533 17.68 -15.37 -8.47
CA ALA A 533 17.24 -16.75 -8.24
C ALA A 533 17.25 -17.11 -6.76
N GLN A 534 18.28 -16.65 -6.04
CA GLN A 534 18.43 -16.84 -4.61
C GLN A 534 17.39 -16.02 -3.83
N GLY A 535 17.08 -14.80 -4.26
CA GLY A 535 16.00 -13.99 -3.67
C GLY A 535 14.61 -14.60 -3.87
N MET A 536 14.31 -15.14 -5.06
CA MET A 536 13.06 -15.87 -5.27
C MET A 536 12.95 -17.08 -4.34
N ALA A 537 14.04 -17.83 -4.15
CA ALA A 537 14.07 -18.94 -3.20
C ALA A 537 13.81 -18.50 -1.75
N LEU A 538 14.29 -17.31 -1.33
CA LEU A 538 13.94 -16.75 -0.02
C LEU A 538 12.45 -16.42 0.11
N VAL A 539 11.83 -15.87 -0.94
CA VAL A 539 10.37 -15.59 -0.98
C VAL A 539 9.58 -16.90 -0.95
N GLU A 540 10.01 -17.93 -1.68
CA GLU A 540 9.38 -19.25 -1.64
C GLU A 540 9.47 -19.87 -0.24
N ALA A 541 10.61 -19.72 0.44
CA ALA A 541 10.88 -20.26 1.76
C ALA A 541 10.25 -19.48 2.93
N GLY A 542 9.75 -18.26 2.74
CA GLY A 542 9.01 -17.57 3.81
C GLY A 542 8.94 -16.05 3.73
N ALA A 543 9.90 -15.41 3.05
CA ALA A 543 9.94 -13.95 2.98
C ALA A 543 8.74 -13.36 2.22
N LEU A 544 8.33 -12.15 2.60
CA LEU A 544 7.25 -11.44 1.93
C LEU A 544 7.70 -10.78 0.63
N GLY A 545 8.91 -10.23 0.63
CA GLY A 545 9.48 -9.62 -0.56
C GLY A 545 10.91 -9.17 -0.33
N GLY A 546 11.62 -8.84 -1.40
CA GLY A 546 12.98 -8.32 -1.26
C GLY A 546 13.55 -7.71 -2.52
N VAL A 547 14.58 -6.90 -2.33
CA VAL A 547 15.29 -6.19 -3.39
C VAL A 547 16.50 -7.01 -3.82
N VAL A 548 16.59 -7.30 -5.12
CA VAL A 548 17.67 -8.10 -5.73
C VAL A 548 18.26 -7.35 -6.92
N THR A 549 19.41 -7.82 -7.40
CA THR A 549 20.07 -7.25 -8.59
C THR A 549 20.12 -8.25 -9.75
N LEU A 550 19.93 -7.77 -10.97
CA LEU A 550 20.02 -8.56 -12.21
C LEU A 550 21.39 -8.47 -12.89
N ALA A 551 22.23 -7.51 -12.49
CA ALA A 551 23.59 -7.33 -12.99
C ALA A 551 24.51 -6.82 -11.88
N ASP A 552 25.78 -6.60 -12.22
CA ASP A 552 26.78 -6.11 -11.29
C ASP A 552 26.43 -4.68 -10.84
N VAL A 553 26.61 -4.40 -9.55
CA VAL A 553 26.39 -3.08 -8.94
C VAL A 553 27.68 -2.62 -8.29
N TYR A 554 27.98 -1.32 -8.35
CA TYR A 554 29.14 -0.72 -7.69
C TYR A 554 28.99 -0.79 -6.16
N ASN A 555 30.11 -0.94 -5.45
CA ASN A 555 30.13 -1.14 -4.00
C ASN A 555 29.41 -0.02 -3.22
N HIS A 556 29.78 1.24 -3.48
CA HIS A 556 29.17 2.39 -2.81
C HIS A 556 27.68 2.55 -3.15
N VAL A 557 27.26 2.29 -4.40
CA VAL A 557 25.84 2.33 -4.79
C VAL A 557 25.05 1.30 -3.99
N ALA A 558 25.58 0.08 -3.87
CA ALA A 558 24.90 -0.99 -3.15
C ALA A 558 24.70 -0.63 -1.67
N THR A 559 25.75 -0.11 -1.03
CA THR A 559 25.69 0.31 0.37
C THR A 559 24.71 1.47 0.59
N THR A 560 24.78 2.51 -0.23
CA THR A 560 23.88 3.68 -0.16
C THR A 560 22.42 3.26 -0.37
N VAL A 561 22.12 2.48 -1.42
CA VAL A 561 20.75 2.03 -1.69
C VAL A 561 20.23 1.14 -0.57
N GLY A 562 21.04 0.20 -0.05
CA GLY A 562 20.60 -0.68 1.03
C GLY A 562 20.27 0.06 2.32
N ARG A 563 21.10 1.03 2.71
CA ARG A 563 20.83 1.90 3.88
C ARG A 563 19.59 2.77 3.66
N SER A 564 19.46 3.37 2.48
CA SER A 564 18.30 4.22 2.15
C SER A 564 17.01 3.42 2.17
N VAL A 565 16.99 2.21 1.61
CA VAL A 565 15.81 1.32 1.64
C VAL A 565 15.45 0.98 3.09
N ALA A 566 16.40 0.60 3.94
CA ALA A 566 16.13 0.32 5.35
C ALA A 566 15.50 1.54 6.07
N ARG A 567 16.09 2.73 5.90
CA ARG A 567 15.56 3.99 6.47
C ARG A 567 14.19 4.39 5.92
N LEU A 568 13.89 4.08 4.67
CA LEU A 568 12.58 4.38 4.08
C LEU A 568 11.52 3.38 4.54
N LEU A 569 11.87 2.09 4.66
CA LEU A 569 10.97 1.08 5.24
C LEU A 569 10.60 1.42 6.68
N ASP A 570 11.55 1.96 7.46
CA ASP A 570 11.34 2.51 8.82
C ASP A 570 10.44 3.74 8.86
N ALA A 571 10.50 4.56 7.81
CA ALA A 571 9.59 5.69 7.63
C ALA A 571 8.20 5.25 7.13
N GLY A 572 7.92 3.94 7.10
CA GLY A 572 6.64 3.36 6.72
C GLY A 572 6.41 3.20 5.22
N PHE A 573 7.44 3.40 4.37
CA PHE A 573 7.31 3.14 2.94
C PHE A 573 7.16 1.64 2.67
N ASP A 574 6.50 1.29 1.57
CA ASP A 574 6.60 -0.06 1.03
C ASP A 574 7.87 -0.23 0.18
N LEU A 575 8.19 -1.47 -0.22
CA LEU A 575 9.38 -1.74 -1.05
C LEU A 575 9.36 -0.97 -2.39
N HIS A 576 8.19 -0.76 -2.99
CA HIS A 576 8.06 0.05 -4.21
C HIS A 576 8.48 1.51 -3.98
N GLY A 577 7.89 2.17 -2.99
CA GLY A 577 8.22 3.55 -2.63
C GLY A 577 9.65 3.70 -2.14
N ALA A 578 10.11 2.79 -1.29
CA ALA A 578 11.47 2.80 -0.77
C ALA A 578 12.51 2.69 -1.90
N LEU A 579 12.32 1.76 -2.84
CA LEU A 579 13.23 1.63 -3.98
C LEU A 579 13.12 2.82 -4.93
N ASN A 580 11.91 3.31 -5.20
CA ASN A 580 11.68 4.46 -6.07
C ASN A 580 12.42 5.71 -5.56
N VAL A 581 12.39 5.97 -4.25
CA VAL A 581 13.08 7.11 -3.62
C VAL A 581 14.58 6.85 -3.49
N ALA A 582 15.00 5.66 -3.03
CA ALA A 582 16.41 5.34 -2.81
C ALA A 582 17.26 5.32 -4.09
N THR A 583 16.62 5.20 -5.26
CA THR A 583 17.28 5.22 -6.57
C THR A 583 17.20 6.57 -7.28
N GLN A 584 16.49 7.56 -6.72
CA GLN A 584 16.52 8.94 -7.25
C GLN A 584 17.94 9.51 -7.18
N GLY A 585 18.36 10.19 -8.25
CA GLY A 585 19.67 10.82 -8.34
C GLY A 585 20.84 9.83 -8.47
N VAL A 586 20.65 8.53 -8.27
CA VAL A 586 21.68 7.53 -8.51
C VAL A 586 21.65 7.18 -10.00
N ALA A 587 22.74 7.44 -10.72
CA ALA A 587 22.88 7.08 -12.13
C ALA A 587 22.78 5.55 -12.32
N ALA A 588 21.56 5.05 -12.42
CA ALA A 588 21.29 3.63 -12.53
C ALA A 588 20.15 3.44 -13.52
N ASP A 589 20.50 3.05 -14.75
CA ASP A 589 19.68 2.13 -15.54
C ASP A 589 19.48 0.87 -14.68
N SER A 590 18.49 0.92 -13.81
CA SER A 590 18.48 0.26 -12.50
C SER A 590 18.43 -1.25 -12.61
N HIS A 591 19.54 -1.90 -12.25
CA HIS A 591 19.63 -3.35 -12.15
C HIS A 591 18.85 -3.93 -10.95
N TYR A 592 18.22 -3.08 -10.14
CA TYR A 592 17.41 -3.49 -9.01
C TYR A 592 16.02 -3.94 -9.47
N THR A 593 15.56 -5.04 -8.91
CA THR A 593 14.21 -5.54 -9.08
C THR A 593 13.69 -6.07 -7.76
N ILE A 594 12.38 -6.18 -7.62
CA ILE A 594 11.75 -6.70 -6.41
C ILE A 594 11.25 -8.12 -6.69
N VAL A 595 11.55 -9.05 -5.80
CA VAL A 595 10.97 -10.39 -5.78
C VAL A 595 9.93 -10.48 -4.67
N GLY A 596 8.83 -11.19 -4.90
CA GLY A 596 7.71 -11.22 -3.95
C GLY A 596 6.86 -9.94 -3.99
N GLY A 597 6.18 -9.64 -2.88
CA GLY A 597 5.28 -8.49 -2.78
C GLY A 597 6.05 -7.17 -2.71
N GLY A 598 5.88 -6.30 -3.70
CA GLY A 598 6.48 -4.95 -3.65
C GLY A 598 5.73 -3.96 -2.74
N GLY A 599 4.49 -4.27 -2.37
CA GLY A 599 3.70 -3.50 -1.41
C GLY A 599 3.97 -3.88 0.06
N VAL A 600 5.08 -4.55 0.36
CA VAL A 600 5.44 -4.95 1.72
C VAL A 600 5.92 -3.72 2.50
N THR A 601 5.34 -3.50 3.68
CA THR A 601 5.66 -2.41 4.61
C THR A 601 6.07 -3.01 5.94
N LEU A 602 7.17 -2.56 6.56
CA LEU A 602 7.67 -3.15 7.81
C LEU A 602 7.12 -2.51 9.08
N CYS A 603 6.87 -1.19 9.06
CA CYS A 603 6.24 -0.43 10.14
C CYS A 603 5.10 0.45 9.59
N GLN A 604 4.29 1.06 10.46
CA GLN A 604 3.27 2.02 10.01
C GLN A 604 3.73 3.46 10.22
N TYR A 605 3.45 4.34 9.27
CA TYR A 605 3.73 5.77 9.42
C TYR A 605 2.65 6.40 10.32
N PRO A 606 3.01 7.01 11.47
CA PRO A 606 2.03 7.49 12.46
C PRO A 606 1.07 8.58 11.94
N PHE A 607 1.44 9.27 10.86
CA PHE A 607 0.69 10.42 10.32
C PHE A 607 -0.02 10.13 8.98
N GLY A 608 -0.33 8.86 8.71
CA GLY A 608 -1.05 8.42 7.51
C GLY A 608 -0.12 7.86 6.44
N SER A 609 -0.01 8.54 5.29
CA SER A 609 0.89 8.10 4.21
C SER A 609 2.33 8.57 4.46
N PRO A 610 3.34 7.72 4.19
CA PRO A 610 4.74 8.16 4.10
C PRO A 610 4.92 9.29 3.09
N LYS A 611 5.84 10.21 3.36
CA LYS A 611 6.02 11.44 2.58
C LYS A 611 7.49 11.71 2.31
N VAL A 612 7.76 12.31 1.15
CA VAL A 612 9.06 12.89 0.80
C VAL A 612 8.86 14.38 0.53
N ALA A 613 9.69 15.21 1.15
CA ALA A 613 9.80 16.61 0.75
C ALA A 613 10.77 16.72 -0.43
N VAL A 614 10.44 17.53 -1.44
CA VAL A 614 11.32 17.80 -2.57
C VAL A 614 11.64 19.28 -2.59
N VAL A 615 12.92 19.59 -2.72
CA VAL A 615 13.47 20.93 -2.78
C VAL A 615 14.39 21.01 -3.99
N ASP A 616 14.11 21.95 -4.89
CA ASP A 616 15.02 22.37 -5.93
C ASP A 616 15.79 23.59 -5.41
N THR A 617 17.11 23.51 -5.35
CA THR A 617 17.94 24.60 -4.83
C THR A 617 17.93 25.83 -5.73
N ASP A 618 17.60 25.68 -7.02
CA ASP A 618 17.43 26.81 -7.94
C ASP A 618 16.18 27.65 -7.60
N ASP A 619 15.20 27.08 -6.88
CA ASP A 619 13.94 27.72 -6.47
C ASP A 619 13.99 28.28 -5.03
N VAL A 620 15.20 28.43 -4.46
CA VAL A 620 15.40 29.02 -3.13
C VAL A 620 15.57 30.54 -3.23
N ASP A 621 14.59 31.26 -2.67
CA ASP A 621 14.58 32.72 -2.60
C ASP A 621 15.30 33.25 -1.35
N SER A 622 15.42 34.59 -1.22
CA SER A 622 16.14 35.19 -0.08
C SER A 622 15.48 34.95 1.29
N ASP A 623 14.15 34.77 1.31
CA ASP A 623 13.35 34.66 2.55
C ASP A 623 12.46 33.42 2.60
N THR A 624 12.21 32.75 1.46
CA THR A 624 11.30 31.61 1.32
C THR A 624 11.92 30.48 0.49
N ILE A 625 11.40 29.27 0.68
CA ILE A 625 11.73 28.06 -0.07
C ILE A 625 10.43 27.49 -0.62
N THR A 626 10.42 27.12 -1.90
CA THR A 626 9.35 26.30 -2.47
C THR A 626 9.64 24.84 -2.16
N VAL A 627 8.75 24.20 -1.42
CA VAL A 627 8.86 22.78 -1.04
C VAL A 627 7.67 22.04 -1.63
N SER A 628 7.90 20.98 -2.40
CA SER A 628 6.82 20.06 -2.76
C SER A 628 6.78 18.86 -1.81
N ILE A 629 5.59 18.31 -1.61
CA ILE A 629 5.39 17.08 -0.83
C ILE A 629 4.80 16.01 -1.73
N ARG A 630 5.52 14.89 -1.85
CA ARG A 630 5.05 13.65 -2.50
C ARG A 630 4.60 12.67 -1.44
N ASN A 631 3.39 12.12 -1.58
CA ASN A 631 2.88 11.10 -0.67
C ASN A 631 2.95 9.72 -1.32
N TYR A 632 3.37 8.72 -0.57
CA TYR A 632 3.46 7.35 -1.05
C TYR A 632 2.28 6.54 -0.50
N ILE A 633 1.56 5.88 -1.41
CA ILE A 633 0.41 5.06 -1.06
C ILE A 633 0.91 3.67 -0.67
N THR A 634 0.65 3.27 0.57
CA THR A 634 0.85 1.91 1.06
C THR A 634 -0.49 1.18 1.18
N ARG A 635 -0.46 -0.13 1.41
CA ARG A 635 -1.68 -0.95 1.55
C ARG A 635 -2.63 -0.46 2.64
N ASN A 636 -2.11 -0.02 3.78
CA ASN A 636 -2.91 0.37 4.95
C ASN A 636 -3.58 1.74 4.76
N VAL A 637 -3.02 2.60 3.89
CA VAL A 637 -3.56 3.94 3.63
C VAL A 637 -4.33 3.96 2.31
N GLY A 638 -3.93 3.20 1.28
CA GLY A 638 -4.61 2.99 0.01
C GLY A 638 -4.93 4.26 -0.81
N PRO A 639 -5.34 4.12 -2.08
CA PRO A 639 -5.75 5.28 -2.86
C PRO A 639 -7.05 5.87 -2.32
N GLY A 640 -7.09 7.20 -2.19
CA GLY A 640 -8.29 7.97 -1.86
C GLY A 640 -8.39 8.41 -0.41
N ILE A 641 -7.35 8.21 0.39
CA ILE A 641 -7.17 8.97 1.63
C ILE A 641 -6.73 10.39 1.28
N PHE A 642 -7.11 11.33 2.14
CA PHE A 642 -6.63 12.71 2.08
C PHE A 642 -5.68 12.98 3.25
N THR A 643 -4.81 13.95 3.08
CA THR A 643 -3.83 14.35 4.10
C THR A 643 -3.82 15.86 4.28
N THR A 644 -3.29 16.28 5.42
CA THR A 644 -2.93 17.67 5.69
C THR A 644 -1.47 17.90 5.37
N SER A 645 -1.17 19.13 4.95
CA SER A 645 0.21 19.60 4.93
C SER A 645 0.62 20.03 6.34
N PHE A 646 1.79 19.59 6.80
CA PHE A 646 2.41 20.12 8.02
C PHE A 646 3.17 21.43 7.75
N LEU A 647 3.38 21.76 6.47
CA LEU A 647 4.07 22.99 6.05
C LEU A 647 3.17 24.23 6.07
N SER A 648 1.85 24.03 6.11
CA SER A 648 0.86 25.10 6.06
C SER A 648 -0.13 24.95 7.21
N ASP A 649 -0.56 26.08 7.79
CA ASP A 649 -1.65 26.13 8.77
C ASP A 649 -3.05 26.08 8.10
N SER A 650 -3.11 25.90 6.77
CA SER A 650 -4.35 25.79 6.01
C SER A 650 -5.20 24.59 6.44
N SER A 651 -6.53 24.78 6.45
CA SER A 651 -7.49 23.68 6.61
C SER A 651 -7.72 22.89 5.32
N GLU A 652 -7.10 23.29 4.21
CA GLU A 652 -7.16 22.55 2.94
C GLU A 652 -6.58 21.14 3.10
N ARG A 653 -7.15 20.19 2.35
CA ARG A 653 -6.76 18.79 2.30
C ARG A 653 -6.39 18.43 0.87
N TYR A 654 -5.49 17.47 0.72
CA TYR A 654 -5.05 16.96 -0.58
C TYR A 654 -5.23 15.45 -0.62
N LEU A 655 -5.56 14.89 -1.78
CA LEU A 655 -5.53 13.45 -1.98
C LEU A 655 -4.08 12.96 -1.84
N SER A 656 -3.91 11.95 -0.99
CA SER A 656 -2.63 11.25 -0.85
C SER A 656 -2.35 10.52 -2.16
N SER A 657 -1.33 11.00 -2.87
CA SER A 657 -0.87 10.49 -4.16
C SER A 657 0.60 10.85 -4.35
N PRO A 658 1.31 10.18 -5.28
CA PRO A 658 2.70 10.50 -5.59
C PRO A 658 2.86 11.80 -6.41
N SER A 659 1.79 12.58 -6.59
CA SER A 659 1.87 13.93 -7.17
C SER A 659 2.59 14.90 -6.24
N ASP A 660 3.28 15.88 -6.84
CA ASP A 660 3.87 17.00 -6.13
C ASP A 660 2.80 18.02 -5.70
N HIS A 661 2.72 18.27 -4.39
CA HIS A 661 1.93 19.36 -3.82
C HIS A 661 2.85 20.47 -3.34
N PHE A 662 2.76 21.65 -3.93
CA PHE A 662 3.72 22.75 -3.72
C PHE A 662 3.30 23.69 -2.58
N PHE A 663 4.26 24.07 -1.74
CA PHE A 663 4.08 25.00 -0.63
C PHE A 663 5.23 26.01 -0.61
N GLU A 664 4.90 27.30 -0.47
CA GLU A 664 5.88 28.33 -0.19
C GLU A 664 6.03 28.47 1.33
N VAL A 665 7.26 28.27 1.84
CA VAL A 665 7.54 28.19 3.28
C VAL A 665 8.66 29.15 3.65
N SER A 666 8.57 29.82 4.79
CA SER A 666 9.66 30.65 5.29
C SER A 666 10.84 29.78 5.75
N HIS A 667 12.05 30.35 5.68
CA HIS A 667 13.25 29.67 6.17
C HIS A 667 13.13 29.16 7.62
N ASP A 668 12.61 30.00 8.52
CA ASP A 668 12.46 29.63 9.94
C ASP A 668 11.49 28.46 10.11
N ARG A 669 10.37 28.46 9.37
CA ARG A 669 9.38 27.38 9.43
C ARG A 669 9.95 26.08 8.86
N PHE A 670 10.74 26.16 7.79
CA PHE A 670 11.38 24.98 7.23
C PHE A 670 12.44 24.41 8.18
N ASP A 671 13.20 25.24 8.88
CA ASP A 671 14.18 24.80 9.89
C ASP A 671 13.50 24.10 11.09
N ASP A 672 12.34 24.60 11.53
CA ASP A 672 11.50 23.93 12.54
C ASP A 672 11.07 22.54 12.08
N VAL A 673 10.68 22.41 10.80
CA VAL A 673 10.28 21.14 10.18
C VAL A 673 11.47 20.17 10.13
N LEU A 674 12.64 20.62 9.68
CA LEU A 674 13.86 19.81 9.65
C LEU A 674 14.23 19.28 11.04
N SER A 675 13.94 20.07 12.08
CA SER A 675 14.23 19.76 13.48
C SER A 675 13.18 18.86 14.17
N SER A 676 12.04 18.58 13.53
CA SER A 676 10.90 17.87 14.15
C SER A 676 11.04 16.35 14.23
N GLY A 677 12.00 15.78 13.48
CA GLY A 677 12.27 14.35 13.42
C GLY A 677 13.04 14.01 12.14
N ARG A 678 13.47 12.74 12.01
CA ARG A 678 14.06 12.26 10.75
C ARG A 678 12.96 12.14 9.69
N SER A 679 13.21 12.69 8.52
CA SER A 679 12.32 12.59 7.36
C SER A 679 13.14 12.65 6.07
N PRO A 680 12.72 11.90 5.03
CA PRO A 680 13.41 11.89 3.74
C PRO A 680 13.14 13.17 2.95
N ILE A 681 14.19 13.74 2.39
CA ILE A 681 14.15 14.96 1.57
C ILE A 681 14.94 14.71 0.28
N LEU A 682 14.34 14.96 -0.88
CA LEU A 682 15.04 15.02 -2.16
C LEU A 682 15.50 16.45 -2.39
N VAL A 683 16.81 16.67 -2.40
CA VAL A 683 17.43 17.96 -2.74
C VAL A 683 18.13 17.78 -4.08
N ASP A 684 17.69 18.48 -5.12
CA ASP A 684 18.19 18.32 -6.50
C ASP A 684 18.24 16.83 -6.91
N ASP A 685 17.11 16.15 -6.74
CA ASP A 685 16.92 14.70 -6.96
C ASP A 685 17.82 13.76 -6.12
N THR A 686 18.58 14.27 -5.16
CA THR A 686 19.43 13.47 -4.28
C THR A 686 18.77 13.27 -2.92
N LEU A 687 18.62 12.02 -2.49
CA LEU A 687 18.06 11.69 -1.18
C LEU A 687 18.99 12.13 -0.04
N ARG A 688 18.42 12.91 0.86
CA ARG A 688 19.02 13.44 2.10
C ARG A 688 18.03 13.25 3.26
N TRP A 689 18.50 13.47 4.48
CA TRP A 689 17.72 13.29 5.70
C TRP A 689 17.66 14.61 6.47
N SER A 690 16.48 14.95 6.97
CA SER A 690 16.25 16.22 7.68
C SER A 690 17.20 16.44 8.86
N ASP A 691 17.59 15.38 9.57
CA ASP A 691 18.47 15.46 10.73
C ASP A 691 19.97 15.61 10.37
N GLU A 692 20.29 15.56 9.08
CA GLU A 692 21.60 15.72 8.45
C GLU A 692 21.65 16.98 7.55
N LEU A 693 20.62 17.83 7.59
CA LEU A 693 20.48 19.02 6.76
C LEU A 693 20.21 20.27 7.59
N SER A 694 20.65 21.40 7.06
CA SER A 694 20.30 22.74 7.54
C SER A 694 19.90 23.63 6.37
N VAL A 695 19.03 24.62 6.64
CA VAL A 695 18.60 25.59 5.62
C VAL A 695 19.78 26.34 4.99
N SER A 696 20.87 26.54 5.75
CA SER A 696 22.08 27.18 5.23
C SER A 696 22.83 26.38 4.18
N GLU A 697 22.63 25.06 4.11
CA GLU A 697 23.26 24.20 3.10
C GLU A 697 22.47 24.13 1.79
N LEU A 698 21.23 24.66 1.78
CA LEU A 698 20.36 24.75 0.61
C LEU A 698 20.49 26.09 -0.14
N ARG A 699 21.31 27.01 0.39
CA ARG A 699 21.62 28.33 -0.17
C ARG A 699 23.05 28.37 -0.69
#